data_AF-A0A931Z9A1-F1
#
_entry.id   AF-A0A931Z9A1-F1
#
_cell.length_a   1.000
_cell.length_b   1.000
_cell.length_c   1.000
_cell.angle_alpha   90.00
_cell.angle_beta   90.00
_cell.angle_gamma   90.00
#
_symmetry.space_group_name_H-M   'P 1'
#
loop_
_entity.id
_entity.type
_entity.pdbx_description
1 polymer ?
#
loop_
_entity_poly.entity_id
_entity_poly.type
_entity_poly.pdbx_seq_one_letter_code
_entity_poly.pdbx_strand_id
1 'polypeptide(L)'
;MPLYALTIFLGAFLLFLVQPLIGKYILPWFGGGPGVWTTCLLFFQTLLLGGYAYAHFTSTRLKPRTQAIAHLVLLALSLAWLPIVPDADWKPTAADEPTRRILLLLTATLGLPYLLLSATGPLVQRWFSLTYPDKSPYRLYALSNAGSLLALIGYPFAIEPLLSRSTQAWAWSVALVLFVILCGLCAWRIHRANPAAAPAKVRETGLVADSAAAAPASPEFDDLEAIATKPTLSQRAFWLAFPAVASVLLVATTSKLCVDVAVIPFLWVLPLALYLLSFIVCFDHPRWYARGVFAALFVIACVTVGYLVSSGLHAPIALQISGYSAALFVACMICHGEVYRLRPAPAHLTSFYLHISLGGALGGFFVAVVAPVVFNDYYELHLGYWALAYLVAAVCLMQRSRAIALGVGAGTLAGVAVLPLFFLGHTAESGLLAQLKHYYVTYHAFYLEYRWWAAGVLLVLLWSLRGAMRARADEWRVRFSFLPLGLTAMLGAIFFIQITGTNVGMIESSRNFYGTLKVRPHGEPSSISYSYLLSHGITTHGLQFARPPYNTWPTTYYGQKSGIGLALDHAAPMTGGRRFGFVGLGVGTLAAYGRPGDRIRIYEINPAVLRLARERFTFLNQSTADVKIVLGDARLSMEDELAHDAPQQFDVLALDAFSSDAIPIHLLTEEAAAVYLKHLKPDGIIAVHISNRYLDLRPVVEALAQRYQLHLATISDNPKDGDWWLYRTTWCLLSRDPLKFAHEDFQEAADEPADKTAKTIRWTDDRASLAGILR
;
A
#
# COMPACT_ATOMS: atom_id res chain seq x y z
N MET A 1 25.36 26.70 -8.47
CA MET A 1 24.72 25.88 -7.41
C MET A 1 23.19 25.99 -7.42
N PRO A 2 22.54 27.18 -7.33
CA PRO A 2 21.08 27.27 -7.16
C PRO A 2 20.28 26.69 -8.34
N LEU A 3 20.75 26.92 -9.58
CA LEU A 3 20.12 26.39 -10.79
C LEU A 3 20.03 24.84 -10.78
N TYR A 4 21.14 24.16 -10.47
CA TYR A 4 21.19 22.70 -10.40
C TYR A 4 20.28 22.17 -9.28
N ALA A 5 20.28 22.83 -8.12
CA ALA A 5 19.42 22.50 -6.99
C ALA A 5 17.92 22.63 -7.34
N LEU A 6 17.52 23.76 -7.94
CA LEU A 6 16.14 24.02 -8.37
C LEU A 6 15.68 23.02 -9.43
N THR A 7 16.54 22.69 -10.40
CA THR A 7 16.22 21.73 -11.48
C THR A 7 15.99 20.33 -10.90
N ILE A 8 16.86 19.88 -9.99
CA ILE A 8 16.71 18.58 -9.32
C ILE A 8 15.45 18.56 -8.45
N PHE A 9 15.22 19.62 -7.67
CA PHE A 9 14.04 19.72 -6.81
C PHE A 9 12.74 19.67 -7.61
N LEU A 10 12.62 20.50 -8.66
CA LEU A 10 11.43 20.53 -9.50
C LEU A 10 11.21 19.21 -10.24
N GLY A 11 12.27 18.62 -10.81
CA GLY A 11 12.18 17.32 -11.48
C GLY A 11 11.69 16.22 -10.54
N ALA A 12 12.21 16.17 -9.32
CA ALA A 12 11.81 15.20 -8.30
C ALA A 12 10.39 15.44 -7.75
N PHE A 13 10.00 16.71 -7.60
CA PHE A 13 8.64 17.10 -7.22
C PHE A 13 7.63 16.64 -8.28
N LEU A 14 7.90 16.90 -9.56
CA LEU A 14 7.02 16.47 -10.67
C LEU A 14 6.93 14.95 -10.80
N LEU A 15 8.06 14.26 -10.63
CA LEU A 15 8.14 12.79 -10.68
C LEU A 15 7.29 12.11 -9.61
N PHE A 16 7.17 12.70 -8.42
CA PHE A 16 6.34 12.15 -7.35
C PHE A 16 4.90 12.68 -7.38
N LEU A 17 4.69 13.91 -7.84
CA LEU A 17 3.35 14.50 -7.94
C LEU A 17 2.47 13.77 -8.97
N VAL A 18 3.07 13.28 -10.05
CA VAL A 18 2.32 12.60 -11.12
C VAL A 18 1.73 11.26 -10.68
N GLN A 19 2.32 10.60 -9.69
CA GLN A 19 1.91 9.26 -9.24
C GLN A 19 0.50 9.24 -8.64
N PRO A 20 0.18 10.06 -7.61
CA PRO A 20 -1.19 10.10 -7.08
C PRO A 20 -2.18 10.78 -8.04
N LEU A 21 -1.70 11.70 -8.90
CA LEU A 21 -2.52 12.31 -9.96
C LEU A 21 -3.05 11.26 -10.94
N ILE A 22 -2.18 10.43 -11.52
CA ILE A 22 -2.62 9.38 -12.44
C ILE A 22 -3.39 8.28 -11.71
N GLY A 23 -3.00 7.97 -10.46
CA GLY A 23 -3.74 7.07 -9.59
C GLY A 23 -5.22 7.44 -9.48
N LYS A 24 -5.53 8.75 -9.36
CA LYS A 24 -6.93 9.23 -9.34
C LYS A 24 -7.70 9.04 -10.64
N TYR A 25 -7.04 8.94 -11.78
CA TYR A 25 -7.73 8.66 -13.05
C TYR A 25 -8.06 7.17 -13.19
N ILE A 26 -7.10 6.31 -12.86
CA ILE A 26 -7.20 4.88 -13.15
C ILE A 26 -7.85 4.08 -12.01
N LEU A 27 -7.73 4.50 -10.76
CA LEU A 27 -8.28 3.77 -9.61
C LEU A 27 -9.78 3.47 -9.75
N PRO A 28 -10.63 4.40 -10.22
CA PRO A 28 -12.03 4.13 -10.59
C PRO A 28 -12.22 3.00 -11.60
N TRP A 29 -11.34 2.87 -12.59
CA TRP A 29 -11.54 1.94 -13.70
C TRP A 29 -11.22 0.50 -13.31
N PHE A 30 -10.38 0.30 -12.29
CA PHE A 30 -9.89 -1.02 -11.87
C PHE A 30 -10.39 -1.44 -10.48
N GLY A 31 -11.44 -0.80 -9.96
CA GLY A 31 -12.17 -1.26 -8.77
C GLY A 31 -11.63 -0.79 -7.41
N GLY A 32 -10.73 0.19 -7.34
CA GLY A 32 -10.35 0.80 -6.06
C GLY A 32 -9.40 -0.01 -5.15
N GLY A 33 -8.94 -1.19 -5.59
CA GLY A 33 -8.18 -2.12 -4.74
C GLY A 33 -6.66 -1.85 -4.64
N PRO A 34 -5.97 -2.49 -3.68
CA PRO A 34 -4.52 -2.36 -3.49
C PRO A 34 -3.68 -2.80 -4.71
N GLY A 35 -4.20 -3.70 -5.55
CA GLY A 35 -3.53 -4.17 -6.76
C GLY A 35 -3.20 -3.05 -7.76
N VAL A 36 -4.06 -2.03 -7.86
CA VAL A 36 -3.83 -0.86 -8.72
C VAL A 36 -2.58 -0.11 -8.26
N TRP A 37 -2.50 0.18 -6.97
CA TRP A 37 -1.36 0.88 -6.36
C TRP A 37 -0.07 0.10 -6.52
N THR A 38 -0.08 -1.19 -6.20
CA THR A 38 1.10 -2.06 -6.34
C THR A 38 1.60 -2.13 -7.78
N THR A 39 0.68 -2.19 -8.76
CA THR A 39 1.04 -2.16 -10.19
C THR A 39 1.62 -0.81 -10.62
N CYS A 40 1.08 0.30 -10.12
CA CYS A 40 1.61 1.64 -10.37
C CYS A 40 3.02 1.79 -9.80
N LEU A 41 3.24 1.35 -8.55
CA LEU A 41 4.56 1.37 -7.92
C LEU A 41 5.58 0.56 -8.73
N LEU A 42 5.20 -0.64 -9.19
CA LEU A 42 6.04 -1.44 -10.08
C LEU A 42 6.44 -0.65 -11.34
N PHE A 43 5.46 -0.08 -12.05
CA PHE A 43 5.70 0.74 -13.24
C PHE A 43 6.69 1.87 -12.94
N PHE A 44 6.41 2.67 -11.90
CA PHE A 44 7.23 3.82 -11.53
C PHE A 44 8.66 3.43 -11.13
N GLN A 45 8.84 2.30 -10.45
CA GLN A 45 10.16 1.79 -10.09
C GLN A 45 10.93 1.26 -11.32
N THR A 46 10.24 0.57 -12.24
CA THR A 46 10.86 0.09 -13.48
C THR A 46 11.28 1.24 -14.38
N LEU A 47 10.45 2.29 -14.54
CA LEU A 47 10.84 3.45 -15.33
C LEU A 47 11.89 4.32 -14.62
N LEU A 48 11.89 4.37 -13.28
CA LEU A 48 12.97 4.99 -12.52
C LEU A 48 14.31 4.32 -12.81
N LEU A 49 14.34 2.98 -12.75
CA LEU A 49 15.49 2.17 -13.16
C LEU A 49 15.88 2.46 -14.61
N GLY A 50 14.92 2.54 -15.53
CA GLY A 50 15.15 2.91 -16.93
C GLY A 50 15.83 4.28 -17.08
N GLY A 51 15.35 5.29 -16.36
CA GLY A 51 15.92 6.63 -16.36
C GLY A 51 17.33 6.68 -15.79
N TYR A 52 17.60 5.91 -14.73
CA TYR A 52 18.93 5.80 -14.13
C TYR A 52 19.90 5.03 -15.03
N ALA A 53 19.43 3.98 -15.72
CA ALA A 53 20.20 3.26 -16.72
C ALA A 53 20.54 4.18 -17.90
N TYR A 54 19.57 4.94 -18.40
CA TYR A 54 19.79 5.98 -19.41
C TYR A 54 20.84 6.99 -18.95
N ALA A 55 20.73 7.53 -17.73
CA ALA A 55 21.70 8.49 -17.19
C ALA A 55 23.11 7.87 -17.07
N HIS A 56 23.21 6.60 -16.64
CA HIS A 56 24.48 5.90 -16.52
C HIS A 56 25.14 5.65 -17.88
N PHE A 57 24.43 5.05 -18.83
CA PHE A 57 25.00 4.72 -20.14
C PHE A 57 25.33 5.96 -20.96
N THR A 58 24.50 7.00 -20.91
CA THR A 58 24.81 8.25 -21.61
C THR A 58 26.01 8.97 -20.98
N SER A 59 26.15 8.95 -19.65
CA SER A 59 27.29 9.59 -18.96
C SER A 59 28.61 8.86 -19.14
N THR A 60 28.58 7.56 -19.46
CA THR A 60 29.78 6.71 -19.61
C THR A 60 30.19 6.53 -21.07
N ARG A 61 29.24 6.55 -22.01
CA ARG A 61 29.50 6.29 -23.44
C ARG A 61 29.53 7.54 -24.31
N LEU A 62 28.88 8.63 -23.91
CA LEU A 62 28.79 9.84 -24.73
C LEU A 62 29.66 10.97 -24.17
N LYS A 63 30.13 11.85 -25.06
CA LYS A 63 30.75 13.13 -24.66
C LYS A 63 29.68 14.01 -23.99
N PRO A 64 30.03 14.83 -22.97
CA PRO A 64 29.05 15.65 -22.24
C PRO A 64 28.15 16.53 -23.13
N ARG A 65 28.70 17.06 -24.24
CA ARG A 65 27.92 17.86 -25.21
C ARG A 65 26.86 17.03 -25.92
N THR A 66 27.23 15.87 -26.45
CA THR A 66 26.31 14.96 -27.14
C THR A 66 25.24 14.43 -26.19
N GLN A 67 25.62 14.10 -24.95
CA GLN A 67 24.67 13.74 -23.90
C GLN A 67 23.65 14.85 -23.63
N ALA A 68 24.10 16.08 -23.44
CA ALA A 68 23.22 17.21 -23.16
C ALA A 68 22.23 17.47 -24.31
N ILE A 69 22.71 17.44 -25.57
CA ILE A 69 21.84 17.60 -26.74
C ILE A 69 20.81 16.47 -26.83
N ALA A 70 21.25 15.21 -26.70
CA ALA A 70 20.36 14.06 -26.76
C ALA A 70 19.28 14.12 -25.67
N HIS A 71 19.65 14.52 -24.45
CA HIS A 71 18.69 14.67 -23.36
C HIS A 71 17.68 15.79 -23.61
N LEU A 72 18.12 16.95 -24.12
CA LEU A 72 17.22 18.07 -24.45
C LEU A 72 16.25 17.73 -25.59
N VAL A 73 16.71 17.01 -26.62
CA VAL A 73 15.84 16.55 -27.71
C VAL A 73 14.76 15.61 -27.18
N LEU A 74 15.13 14.64 -26.34
CA LEU A 74 14.15 13.73 -25.73
C LEU A 74 13.17 14.48 -24.81
N LEU A 75 13.64 15.47 -24.05
CA LEU A 75 12.79 16.31 -23.21
C LEU A 75 11.79 17.13 -24.06
N ALA A 76 12.24 17.70 -25.18
CA ALA A 76 11.34 18.39 -26.10
C ALA A 76 10.29 17.45 -26.71
N LEU A 77 10.68 16.24 -27.11
CA LEU A 77 9.75 15.21 -27.61
C LEU A 77 8.73 14.79 -26.53
N SER A 78 9.13 14.76 -25.27
CA SER A 78 8.22 14.40 -24.16
C SER A 78 7.09 15.41 -23.97
N LEU A 79 7.22 16.65 -24.48
CA LEU A 79 6.15 17.65 -24.43
C LEU A 79 4.96 17.27 -25.33
N ALA A 80 5.15 16.37 -26.30
CA ALA A 80 4.05 15.85 -27.13
C ALA A 80 3.05 14.97 -26.35
N TRP A 81 3.40 14.55 -25.13
CA TRP A 81 2.52 13.78 -24.24
C TRP A 81 1.59 14.66 -23.37
N LEU A 82 1.64 15.98 -23.53
CA LEU A 82 0.83 16.90 -22.73
C LEU A 82 -0.55 17.13 -23.38
N PRO A 83 -1.65 17.13 -22.60
CA PRO A 83 -1.72 16.81 -21.18
C PRO A 83 -1.69 15.29 -20.93
N ILE A 84 -1.04 14.87 -19.84
CA ILE A 84 -0.86 13.45 -19.43
C ILE A 84 -2.15 12.79 -18.89
N VAL A 85 -3.28 13.02 -19.54
CA VAL A 85 -4.60 12.49 -19.17
C VAL A 85 -4.86 11.21 -19.96
N PRO A 86 -5.20 10.08 -19.30
CA PRO A 86 -5.56 8.87 -20.01
C PRO A 86 -6.92 9.02 -20.70
N ASP A 87 -7.00 8.55 -21.95
CA ASP A 87 -8.24 8.51 -22.70
C ASP A 87 -9.22 7.47 -22.12
N ALA A 88 -10.52 7.68 -22.29
CA ALA A 88 -11.57 6.77 -21.85
C ALA A 88 -11.50 5.39 -22.53
N ASP A 89 -10.92 5.29 -23.73
CA ASP A 89 -10.67 4.04 -24.45
C ASP A 89 -9.76 3.07 -23.69
N TRP A 90 -9.03 3.55 -22.67
CA TRP A 90 -8.19 2.73 -21.81
C TRP A 90 -8.93 1.99 -20.69
N LYS A 91 -10.21 2.30 -20.45
CA LYS A 91 -11.06 1.56 -19.50
C LYS A 91 -10.94 0.04 -19.75
N PRO A 92 -10.85 -0.79 -18.70
CA PRO A 92 -10.73 -2.23 -18.88
C PRO A 92 -12.06 -2.84 -19.34
N THR A 93 -11.94 -3.90 -20.13
CA THR A 93 -13.04 -4.79 -20.46
C THR A 93 -13.02 -6.03 -19.58
N ALA A 94 -14.12 -6.79 -19.54
CA ALA A 94 -14.23 -8.01 -18.73
C ALA A 94 -13.15 -9.08 -19.01
N ALA A 95 -12.57 -9.07 -20.22
CA ALA A 95 -11.55 -10.02 -20.65
C ALA A 95 -10.11 -9.57 -20.36
N ASP A 96 -9.90 -8.32 -19.94
CA ASP A 96 -8.57 -7.77 -19.74
C ASP A 96 -7.94 -8.26 -18.43
N GLU A 97 -6.64 -8.56 -18.49
CA GLU A 97 -5.82 -8.74 -17.29
C GLU A 97 -5.47 -7.34 -16.71
N PRO A 98 -5.96 -6.97 -15.49
CA PRO A 98 -5.84 -5.61 -14.97
C PRO A 98 -4.40 -5.09 -14.90
N THR A 99 -3.47 -5.94 -14.42
CA THR A 99 -2.05 -5.59 -14.30
C THR A 99 -1.46 -5.18 -15.65
N ARG A 100 -1.65 -6.00 -16.68
CA ARG A 100 -1.14 -5.74 -18.03
C ARG A 100 -1.74 -4.47 -18.61
N ARG A 101 -3.05 -4.27 -18.46
CA ARG A 101 -3.76 -3.08 -18.95
C ARG A 101 -3.24 -1.79 -18.32
N ILE A 102 -3.05 -1.78 -16.98
CA ILE A 102 -2.47 -0.63 -16.26
C ILE A 102 -1.05 -0.32 -16.76
N LEU A 103 -0.19 -1.34 -16.90
CA LEU A 103 1.19 -1.14 -17.37
C LEU A 103 1.23 -0.52 -18.78
N LEU A 104 0.36 -0.98 -19.69
CA LEU A 104 0.25 -0.42 -21.05
C LEU A 104 -0.28 1.02 -21.04
N LEU A 105 -1.34 1.27 -20.28
CA LEU A 105 -1.92 2.61 -20.10
C LEU A 105 -0.87 3.60 -19.61
N LEU A 106 -0.15 3.25 -18.53
CA LEU A 106 0.88 4.12 -17.94
C LEU A 106 2.06 4.32 -18.90
N THR A 107 2.44 3.29 -19.66
CA THR A 107 3.49 3.40 -20.68
C THR A 107 3.09 4.39 -21.78
N ALA A 108 1.86 4.27 -22.29
CA ALA A 108 1.35 5.12 -23.37
C ALA A 108 1.17 6.59 -22.94
N THR A 109 0.75 6.82 -21.69
CA THR A 109 0.38 8.15 -21.18
C THR A 109 1.52 8.90 -20.49
N LEU A 110 2.42 8.20 -19.80
CA LEU A 110 3.44 8.79 -18.93
C LEU A 110 4.86 8.29 -19.20
N GLY A 111 5.04 7.24 -20.01
CA GLY A 111 6.30 6.52 -20.14
C GLY A 111 7.50 7.43 -20.41
N LEU A 112 7.46 8.22 -21.50
CA LEU A 112 8.57 9.07 -21.89
C LEU A 112 8.82 10.25 -20.91
N PRO A 113 7.83 11.08 -20.55
CA PRO A 113 8.04 12.15 -19.56
C PRO A 113 8.59 11.63 -18.23
N TYR A 114 8.05 10.53 -17.72
CA TYR A 114 8.48 9.94 -16.45
C TYR A 114 9.90 9.37 -16.51
N LEU A 115 10.25 8.68 -17.59
CA LEU A 115 11.61 8.15 -17.83
C LEU A 115 12.66 9.27 -17.79
N LEU A 116 12.36 10.41 -18.41
CA LEU A 116 13.29 11.55 -18.50
C LEU A 116 13.38 12.32 -17.19
N LEU A 117 12.25 12.55 -16.50
CA LEU A 117 12.25 13.10 -15.14
C LEU A 117 13.09 12.22 -14.20
N SER A 118 12.98 10.89 -14.34
CA SER A 118 13.75 9.92 -13.56
C SER A 118 15.27 10.01 -13.80
N ALA A 119 15.69 10.29 -15.03
CA ALA A 119 17.10 10.46 -15.36
C ALA A 119 17.74 11.72 -14.74
N THR A 120 16.92 12.71 -14.37
CA THR A 120 17.37 14.05 -13.94
C THR A 120 18.33 14.01 -12.78
N GLY A 121 18.00 13.30 -11.69
CA GLY A 121 18.80 13.31 -10.47
C GLY A 121 20.27 12.92 -10.73
N PRO A 122 20.54 11.70 -11.22
CA PRO A 122 21.91 11.27 -11.53
C PRO A 122 22.61 12.12 -12.59
N LEU A 123 21.89 12.53 -13.64
CA LEU A 123 22.45 13.25 -14.78
C LEU A 123 22.84 14.69 -14.42
N VAL A 124 21.95 15.42 -13.75
CA VAL A 124 22.18 16.80 -13.31
C VAL A 124 23.21 16.85 -12.17
N GLN A 125 23.27 15.83 -11.30
CA GLN A 125 24.37 15.70 -10.32
C GLN A 125 25.73 15.43 -11.00
N ARG A 126 25.76 14.60 -12.05
CA ARG A 126 26.98 14.40 -12.84
C ARG A 126 27.44 15.72 -13.47
N TRP A 127 26.53 16.45 -14.08
CA TRP A 127 26.80 17.79 -14.64
C TRP A 127 27.31 18.79 -13.60
N PHE A 128 26.74 18.75 -12.40
CA PHE A 128 27.19 19.54 -11.26
C PHE A 128 28.63 19.20 -10.87
N SER A 129 28.98 17.92 -10.70
CA SER A 129 30.36 17.50 -10.35
C SER A 129 31.41 17.88 -11.40
N LEU A 130 31.01 17.97 -12.68
CA LEU A 130 31.89 18.46 -13.74
C LEU A 130 32.08 19.99 -13.69
N THR A 131 31.09 20.73 -13.19
CA THR A 131 31.13 22.20 -13.10
C THR A 131 31.76 22.69 -11.79
N TYR A 132 31.63 21.90 -10.72
CA TYR A 132 32.11 22.22 -9.37
C TYR A 132 32.82 20.99 -8.74
N PRO A 133 34.07 20.68 -9.14
CA PRO A 133 34.79 19.49 -8.66
C PRO A 133 35.00 19.46 -7.14
N ASP A 134 35.17 20.63 -6.52
CA ASP A 134 35.49 20.76 -5.09
C ASP A 134 34.27 20.63 -4.16
N LYS A 135 33.07 20.36 -4.72
CA LYS A 135 31.83 20.26 -3.92
C LYS A 135 31.17 18.90 -4.06
N SER A 136 30.76 18.33 -2.93
CA SER A 136 30.07 17.05 -2.87
C SER A 136 28.67 17.11 -3.51
N PRO A 137 28.34 16.24 -4.49
CA PRO A 137 27.02 16.20 -5.13
C PRO A 137 25.95 15.48 -4.30
N TYR A 138 26.34 14.67 -3.30
CA TYR A 138 25.42 13.76 -2.60
C TYR A 138 24.29 14.49 -1.85
N ARG A 139 24.52 15.71 -1.36
CA ARG A 139 23.47 16.52 -0.71
C ARG A 139 22.33 16.90 -1.68
N LEU A 140 22.60 16.95 -2.98
CA LEU A 140 21.56 17.17 -3.99
C LEU A 140 20.59 15.99 -4.10
N TYR A 141 21.02 14.78 -3.70
CA TYR A 141 20.13 13.63 -3.59
C TYR A 141 19.14 13.77 -2.42
N ALA A 142 19.60 14.28 -1.27
CA ALA A 142 18.71 14.61 -0.16
C ALA A 142 17.69 15.69 -0.56
N LEU A 143 18.12 16.73 -1.28
CA LEU A 143 17.22 17.76 -1.81
C LEU A 143 16.18 17.20 -2.80
N SER A 144 16.60 16.29 -3.68
CA SER A 144 15.69 15.58 -4.59
C SER A 144 14.58 14.86 -3.81
N ASN A 145 14.95 14.08 -2.79
CA ASN A 145 13.99 13.35 -1.96
C ASN A 145 13.10 14.29 -1.13
N ALA A 146 13.61 15.45 -0.71
CA ALA A 146 12.80 16.48 -0.05
C ALA A 146 11.72 17.05 -0.99
N GLY A 147 12.06 17.29 -2.26
CA GLY A 147 11.07 17.66 -3.29
C GLY A 147 10.03 16.57 -3.52
N SER A 148 10.46 15.31 -3.58
CA SER A 148 9.58 14.14 -3.67
C SER A 148 8.63 14.02 -2.48
N LEU A 149 9.14 14.20 -1.26
CA LEU A 149 8.35 14.16 -0.02
C LEU A 149 7.33 15.30 0.03
N LEU A 150 7.72 16.50 -0.39
CA LEU A 150 6.82 17.65 -0.46
C LEU A 150 5.68 17.42 -1.46
N ALA A 151 5.97 16.85 -2.63
CA ALA A 151 4.93 16.49 -3.60
C ALA A 151 3.96 15.46 -3.02
N LEU A 152 4.50 14.43 -2.37
CA LEU A 152 3.73 13.31 -1.83
C LEU A 152 2.81 13.73 -0.67
N ILE A 153 3.32 14.50 0.29
CA ILE A 153 2.51 15.03 1.42
C ILE A 153 1.60 16.16 0.94
N GLY A 154 2.10 17.05 0.06
CA GLY A 154 1.33 18.16 -0.46
C GLY A 154 0.11 17.71 -1.28
N TYR A 155 0.15 16.52 -1.89
CA TYR A 155 -0.94 16.04 -2.73
C TYR A 155 -2.29 15.92 -1.98
N PRO A 156 -2.45 15.04 -0.98
CA PRO A 156 -3.75 14.85 -0.33
C PRO A 156 -4.19 16.03 0.56
N PHE A 157 -3.25 16.83 1.06
CA PHE A 157 -3.57 17.91 2.03
C PHE A 157 -3.70 19.30 1.42
N ALA A 158 -3.10 19.55 0.25
CA ALA A 158 -3.15 20.87 -0.39
C ALA A 158 -3.63 20.79 -1.84
N ILE A 159 -3.12 19.88 -2.66
CA ILE A 159 -3.40 19.86 -4.10
C ILE A 159 -4.79 19.28 -4.37
N GLU A 160 -5.08 18.11 -3.82
CA GLU A 160 -6.35 17.41 -4.00
C GLU A 160 -7.57 18.18 -3.46
N PRO A 161 -7.54 18.78 -2.26
CA PRO A 161 -8.70 19.51 -1.73
C PRO A 161 -9.02 20.80 -2.50
N LEU A 162 -7.97 21.45 -3.04
CA LEU A 162 -8.05 22.78 -3.65
C LEU A 162 -8.23 22.76 -5.16
N LEU A 163 -7.72 21.75 -5.88
CA LEU A 163 -7.66 21.73 -7.34
C LEU A 163 -8.39 20.52 -7.93
N SER A 164 -9.10 20.72 -9.05
CA SER A 164 -9.69 19.62 -9.83
C SER A 164 -8.62 18.76 -10.52
N ARG A 165 -8.91 17.51 -10.90
CA ARG A 165 -7.92 16.64 -11.58
C ARG A 165 -7.48 17.24 -12.92
N SER A 166 -8.42 17.84 -13.64
CA SER A 166 -8.15 18.59 -14.88
C SER A 166 -7.16 19.74 -14.67
N THR A 167 -7.34 20.55 -13.62
CA THR A 167 -6.43 21.66 -13.27
C THR A 167 -5.06 21.13 -12.86
N GLN A 168 -5.02 20.03 -12.10
CA GLN A 168 -3.77 19.39 -11.69
C GLN A 168 -2.95 18.91 -12.89
N ALA A 169 -3.58 18.29 -13.90
CA ALA A 169 -2.91 17.83 -15.12
C ALA A 169 -2.30 19.00 -15.92
N TRP A 170 -3.02 20.10 -16.06
CA TRP A 170 -2.49 21.31 -16.73
C TRP A 170 -1.38 21.98 -15.93
N ALA A 171 -1.53 22.12 -14.61
CA ALA A 171 -0.49 22.68 -13.74
C ALA A 171 0.81 21.87 -13.81
N TRP A 172 0.69 20.53 -13.82
CA TRP A 172 1.83 19.63 -14.01
C TRP A 172 2.47 19.80 -15.39
N SER A 173 1.65 19.97 -16.44
CA SER A 173 2.12 20.20 -17.82
C SER A 173 2.93 21.49 -17.95
N VAL A 174 2.44 22.60 -17.37
CA VAL A 174 3.16 23.88 -17.34
C VAL A 174 4.47 23.75 -16.57
N ALA A 175 4.44 23.07 -15.42
CA ALA A 175 5.65 22.86 -14.62
C ALA A 175 6.68 21.96 -15.33
N LEU A 176 6.25 21.00 -16.16
CA LEU A 176 7.15 20.22 -17.00
C LEU A 176 7.85 21.10 -18.05
N VAL A 177 7.13 22.02 -18.71
CA VAL A 177 7.74 22.97 -19.65
C VAL A 177 8.80 23.83 -18.95
N LEU A 178 8.49 24.35 -17.76
CA LEU A 178 9.46 25.09 -16.94
C LEU A 178 10.68 24.23 -16.59
N PHE A 179 10.48 22.97 -16.24
CA PHE A 179 11.54 22.02 -15.97
C PHE A 179 12.46 21.80 -17.20
N VAL A 180 11.89 21.65 -18.41
CA VAL A 180 12.67 21.53 -19.66
C VAL A 180 13.56 22.77 -19.87
N ILE A 181 13.03 23.97 -19.63
CA ILE A 181 13.80 25.22 -19.72
C ILE A 181 14.97 25.23 -18.73
N LEU A 182 14.75 24.85 -17.46
CA LEU A 182 15.80 24.79 -16.43
C LEU A 182 16.89 23.77 -16.78
N CYS A 183 16.51 22.60 -17.33
CA CYS A 183 17.45 21.62 -17.86
C CYS A 183 18.29 22.18 -19.02
N GLY A 184 17.66 22.95 -19.93
CA GLY A 184 18.35 23.68 -21.00
C GLY A 184 19.40 24.65 -20.46
N LEU A 185 19.07 25.41 -19.41
CA LEU A 185 20.01 26.32 -18.75
C LEU A 185 21.18 25.58 -18.09
N CYS A 186 20.93 24.41 -17.48
CA CYS A 186 21.99 23.55 -16.94
C CYS A 186 22.94 23.05 -18.04
N ALA A 187 22.37 22.52 -19.13
CA ALA A 187 23.12 22.04 -20.28
C ALA A 187 23.99 23.14 -20.90
N TRP A 188 23.47 24.36 -21.01
CA TRP A 188 24.21 25.53 -21.50
C TRP A 188 25.39 25.91 -20.60
N ARG A 189 25.26 25.79 -19.27
CA ARG A 189 26.39 26.05 -18.35
C ARG A 189 27.52 25.06 -18.51
N ILE A 190 27.24 23.79 -18.69
CA ILE A 190 28.27 22.77 -18.95
C ILE A 190 28.98 23.05 -20.27
N HIS A 191 28.22 23.46 -21.28
CA HIS A 191 28.80 23.82 -22.58
C HIS A 191 29.81 24.96 -22.44
N ARG A 192 29.51 25.97 -21.61
CA ARG A 192 30.40 27.10 -21.29
C ARG A 192 31.59 26.72 -20.41
N ALA A 193 31.43 25.77 -19.49
CA ALA A 193 32.47 25.39 -18.53
C ALA A 193 33.68 24.66 -19.14
N ASN A 194 33.67 24.37 -20.45
CA ASN A 194 34.72 23.71 -21.23
C ASN A 194 35.54 22.63 -20.46
N PRO A 195 34.90 21.56 -19.96
CA PRO A 195 35.56 20.54 -19.12
C PRO A 195 36.66 19.74 -19.83
N ALA A 196 36.83 19.91 -21.15
CA ALA A 196 37.94 19.32 -21.92
C ALA A 196 39.29 20.05 -21.72
N ALA A 197 39.31 21.20 -21.03
CA ALA A 197 40.50 22.03 -20.84
C ALA A 197 41.14 21.92 -19.42
N ALA A 198 40.62 21.08 -18.52
CA ALA A 198 41.25 20.85 -17.22
C ALA A 198 42.44 19.87 -17.38
N PRO A 199 43.68 20.25 -17.03
CA PRO A 199 44.84 19.43 -17.29
C PRO A 199 44.91 18.20 -16.38
N ALA A 200 45.34 17.10 -16.96
CA ALA A 200 45.81 15.90 -16.27
C ALA A 200 47.01 16.24 -15.38
N LYS A 201 46.77 16.53 -14.09
CA LYS A 201 47.80 16.63 -13.05
C LYS A 201 47.32 15.96 -11.75
N VAL A 202 47.06 14.66 -11.79
CA VAL A 202 47.04 13.80 -10.58
C VAL A 202 47.65 12.43 -10.91
N ARG A 203 48.64 12.40 -11.81
CA ARG A 203 49.41 11.18 -12.07
C ARG A 203 50.87 11.59 -12.09
N GLU A 204 51.65 10.96 -11.20
CA GLU A 204 53.08 11.18 -10.95
C GLU A 204 53.42 12.41 -10.10
N THR A 205 53.53 12.19 -8.79
CA THR A 205 54.81 12.34 -8.06
C THR A 205 54.64 11.70 -6.70
N GLY A 206 55.20 10.50 -6.52
CA GLY A 206 55.56 10.02 -5.19
C GLY A 206 56.81 10.75 -4.74
N LEU A 207 56.83 11.21 -3.49
CA LEU A 207 58.03 11.45 -2.67
C LEU A 207 57.58 11.62 -1.21
N VAL A 208 58.32 10.96 -0.33
CA VAL A 208 58.14 10.80 1.12
C VAL A 208 58.99 11.86 1.86
N ALA A 209 58.56 12.21 3.09
CA ALA A 209 59.26 12.95 4.18
C ALA A 209 59.34 14.49 4.00
N ASP A 210 59.21 15.35 5.01
CA ASP A 210 59.17 15.21 6.47
C ASP A 210 58.60 16.51 7.11
N SER A 211 58.23 16.42 8.40
CA SER A 211 58.06 17.50 9.40
C SER A 211 56.64 17.89 9.84
N ALA A 212 56.44 17.70 11.14
CA ALA A 212 55.26 17.94 11.95
C ALA A 212 55.26 19.35 12.57
N ALA A 213 54.08 19.96 12.69
CA ALA A 213 53.73 20.87 13.79
C ALA A 213 52.20 20.94 13.94
N ALA A 214 51.74 20.82 15.19
CA ALA A 214 50.39 20.52 15.60
C ALA A 214 49.37 21.69 15.51
N ALA A 215 48.15 21.39 15.04
CA ALA A 215 46.88 22.03 15.40
C ALA A 215 45.71 21.06 15.08
N PRO A 216 44.59 21.08 15.83
CA PRO A 216 43.74 19.92 16.05
C PRO A 216 42.91 19.49 14.81
N ALA A 217 42.83 18.17 14.64
CA ALA A 217 42.08 17.50 13.58
C ALA A 217 40.59 17.85 13.62
N SER A 218 40.13 18.63 12.64
CA SER A 218 38.75 18.60 12.16
C SER A 218 38.54 17.32 11.33
N PRO A 219 37.49 16.52 11.58
CA PRO A 219 37.31 15.20 10.95
C PRO A 219 36.85 15.24 9.48
N GLU A 220 37.09 16.34 8.75
CA GLU A 220 36.59 16.53 7.37
C GLU A 220 37.59 16.11 6.27
N PHE A 221 38.82 15.68 6.60
CA PHE A 221 39.88 15.49 5.59
C PHE A 221 40.58 14.13 5.55
N ASP A 222 40.03 13.07 6.16
CA ASP A 222 40.52 11.68 5.95
C ASP A 222 39.92 10.99 4.71
N ASP A 223 38.95 11.61 4.03
CA ASP A 223 38.24 11.02 2.89
C ASP A 223 39.01 11.07 1.55
N LEU A 224 40.21 11.69 1.51
CA LEU A 224 40.97 11.91 0.27
C LEU A 224 41.91 10.74 -0.13
N GLU A 225 42.32 9.86 0.80
CA GLU A 225 43.17 8.70 0.47
C GLU A 225 42.38 7.46 -0.01
N ALA A 226 41.06 7.39 0.23
CA ALA A 226 40.21 6.29 -0.24
C ALA A 226 39.85 6.37 -1.75
N ILE A 227 40.43 7.33 -2.49
CA ILE A 227 39.92 7.84 -3.77
C ILE A 227 40.15 6.93 -5.01
N ALA A 228 40.92 5.84 -4.92
CA ALA A 228 41.34 5.08 -6.11
C ALA A 228 40.92 3.60 -6.17
N THR A 229 40.06 3.08 -5.29
CA THR A 229 39.71 1.65 -5.32
C THR A 229 38.40 1.38 -6.07
N LYS A 230 38.44 0.47 -7.04
CA LYS A 230 37.24 0.01 -7.77
C LYS A 230 36.31 -0.70 -6.78
N PRO A 231 34.99 -0.42 -6.81
CA PRO A 231 34.04 -1.08 -5.92
C PRO A 231 34.06 -2.60 -6.12
N THR A 232 34.13 -3.36 -5.02
CA THR A 232 34.13 -4.82 -5.06
C THR A 232 32.76 -5.37 -5.46
N LEU A 233 32.71 -6.63 -5.92
CA LEU A 233 31.44 -7.30 -6.25
C LEU A 233 30.52 -7.39 -5.03
N SER A 234 31.08 -7.64 -3.84
CA SER A 234 30.33 -7.70 -2.59
C SER A 234 29.70 -6.34 -2.22
N GLN A 235 30.43 -5.23 -2.41
CA GLN A 235 29.86 -3.89 -2.20
C GLN A 235 28.69 -3.61 -3.14
N ARG A 236 28.82 -3.95 -4.43
CA ARG A 236 27.75 -3.81 -5.42
C ARG A 236 26.53 -4.67 -5.08
N ALA A 237 26.74 -5.87 -4.56
CA ALA A 237 25.66 -6.74 -4.10
C ALA A 237 24.88 -6.08 -2.95
N PHE A 238 25.54 -5.42 -2.00
CA PHE A 238 24.85 -4.67 -0.94
C PHE A 238 24.14 -3.42 -1.43
N TRP A 239 24.69 -2.72 -2.43
CA TRP A 239 23.99 -1.59 -3.08
C TRP A 239 22.68 -2.00 -3.72
N LEU A 240 22.52 -3.28 -4.05
CA LEU A 240 21.29 -3.86 -4.60
C LEU A 240 20.40 -4.47 -3.51
N ALA A 241 20.97 -5.28 -2.60
CA ALA A 241 20.21 -6.06 -1.63
C ALA A 241 19.47 -5.20 -0.60
N PHE A 242 20.12 -4.16 -0.05
CA PHE A 242 19.49 -3.29 0.94
C PHE A 242 18.31 -2.49 0.37
N PRO A 243 18.42 -1.82 -0.80
CA PRO A 243 17.27 -1.15 -1.41
C PRO A 243 16.17 -2.13 -1.84
N ALA A 244 16.53 -3.36 -2.25
CA ALA A 244 15.55 -4.39 -2.55
C ALA A 244 14.72 -4.76 -1.32
N VAL A 245 15.37 -5.07 -0.20
CA VAL A 245 14.67 -5.39 1.06
C VAL A 245 13.86 -4.19 1.56
N ALA A 246 14.39 -2.97 1.47
CA ALA A 246 13.64 -1.77 1.83
C ALA A 246 12.38 -1.59 0.97
N SER A 247 12.45 -1.88 -0.34
CA SER A 247 11.30 -1.82 -1.24
C SER A 247 10.30 -2.94 -0.98
N VAL A 248 10.75 -4.17 -0.70
CA VAL A 248 9.86 -5.27 -0.27
C VAL A 248 9.08 -4.86 0.97
N LEU A 249 9.77 -4.35 1.98
CA LEU A 249 9.13 -3.91 3.24
C LEU A 249 8.18 -2.74 3.03
N LEU A 250 8.53 -1.76 2.19
CA LEU A 250 7.63 -0.66 1.84
C LEU A 250 6.32 -1.17 1.24
N VAL A 251 6.39 -2.00 0.20
CA VAL A 251 5.20 -2.48 -0.51
C VAL A 251 4.40 -3.43 0.39
N ALA A 252 5.06 -4.39 1.05
CA ALA A 252 4.42 -5.34 1.94
C ALA A 252 3.71 -4.67 3.14
N THR A 253 4.36 -3.67 3.75
CA THR A 253 3.76 -2.92 4.87
C THR A 253 2.55 -2.11 4.41
N THR A 254 2.65 -1.49 3.22
CA THR A 254 1.51 -0.76 2.63
C THR A 254 0.35 -1.69 2.36
N SER A 255 0.58 -2.86 1.75
CA SER A 255 -0.46 -3.87 1.53
C SER A 255 -1.08 -4.35 2.84
N LYS A 256 -0.26 -4.62 3.87
CA LYS A 256 -0.76 -5.05 5.18
C LYS A 256 -1.65 -4.00 5.84
N LEU A 257 -1.24 -2.73 5.82
CA LEU A 257 -2.06 -1.61 6.31
C LEU A 257 -3.36 -1.46 5.52
N CYS A 258 -3.34 -1.63 4.19
CA CYS A 258 -4.55 -1.53 3.38
C CYS A 258 -5.55 -2.65 3.65
N VAL A 259 -5.06 -3.85 3.96
CA VAL A 259 -5.89 -5.03 4.26
C VAL A 259 -6.45 -4.98 5.67
N ASP A 260 -5.65 -4.55 6.65
CA ASP A 260 -6.05 -4.56 8.06
C ASP A 260 -6.82 -3.29 8.49
N VAL A 261 -6.65 -2.18 7.77
CA VAL A 261 -7.31 -0.90 8.09
C VAL A 261 -8.31 -0.55 7.01
N ALA A 262 -7.87 0.04 5.90
CA ALA A 262 -8.75 0.40 4.79
C ALA A 262 -7.93 0.66 3.52
N VAL A 263 -8.53 0.50 2.35
CA VAL A 263 -7.90 0.85 1.08
C VAL A 263 -8.13 2.32 0.79
N ILE A 264 -7.39 3.20 1.47
CA ILE A 264 -7.47 4.66 1.29
C ILE A 264 -6.12 5.24 0.85
N PRO A 265 -6.08 6.21 -0.09
CA PRO A 265 -4.83 6.80 -0.57
C PRO A 265 -3.91 7.35 0.53
N PHE A 266 -4.47 7.84 1.64
CA PHE A 266 -3.69 8.29 2.80
C PHE A 266 -2.77 7.22 3.38
N LEU A 267 -3.22 5.97 3.42
CA LEU A 267 -2.44 4.84 3.93
C LEU A 267 -1.33 4.41 2.95
N TRP A 268 -1.34 4.89 1.71
CA TRP A 268 -0.24 4.71 0.76
C TRP A 268 0.82 5.80 0.90
N VAL A 269 0.38 7.04 1.17
CA VAL A 269 1.25 8.19 1.34
C VAL A 269 2.16 8.04 2.56
N LEU A 270 1.64 7.55 3.70
CA LEU A 270 2.40 7.46 4.95
C LEU A 270 3.64 6.53 4.85
N PRO A 271 3.53 5.25 4.45
CA PRO A 271 4.69 4.37 4.29
C PRO A 271 5.74 4.92 3.32
N LEU A 272 5.28 5.46 2.18
CA LEU A 272 6.18 6.02 1.17
C LEU A 272 6.87 7.30 1.66
N ALA A 273 6.18 8.15 2.43
CA ALA A 273 6.76 9.32 3.05
C ALA A 273 7.87 8.95 4.05
N LEU A 274 7.66 7.93 4.88
CA LEU A 274 8.68 7.43 5.81
C LEU A 274 9.88 6.81 5.09
N TYR A 275 9.61 6.08 3.99
CA TYR A 275 10.65 5.56 3.12
C TYR A 275 11.51 6.69 2.52
N LEU A 276 10.91 7.75 1.99
CA LEU A 276 11.64 8.92 1.46
C LEU A 276 12.37 9.69 2.57
N LEU A 277 11.74 9.88 3.73
CA LEU A 277 12.35 10.54 4.87
C LEU A 277 13.64 9.84 5.29
N SER A 278 13.66 8.51 5.30
CA SER A 278 14.88 7.77 5.63
C SER A 278 16.00 8.01 4.60
N PHE A 279 15.70 8.17 3.31
CA PHE A 279 16.70 8.60 2.33
C PHE A 279 17.22 10.01 2.61
N ILE A 280 16.34 10.96 2.91
CA ILE A 280 16.72 12.36 3.23
C ILE A 280 17.67 12.36 4.43
N VAL A 281 17.28 11.71 5.53
CA VAL A 281 18.04 11.68 6.77
C VAL A 281 19.38 10.96 6.60
N CYS A 282 19.40 9.80 5.94
CA CYS A 282 20.63 9.02 5.76
C CYS A 282 21.63 9.69 4.80
N PHE A 283 21.16 10.35 3.73
CA PHE A 283 22.03 10.99 2.73
C PHE A 283 22.42 12.44 3.08
N ASP A 284 21.79 13.07 4.08
CA ASP A 284 22.19 14.39 4.58
C ASP A 284 23.52 14.31 5.37
N HIS A 285 23.57 13.46 6.40
CA HIS A 285 24.76 13.32 7.24
C HIS A 285 24.88 11.91 7.86
N PRO A 286 26.09 11.31 7.89
CA PRO A 286 26.31 9.96 8.45
C PRO A 286 26.02 9.82 9.95
N ARG A 287 25.76 10.92 10.67
CA ARG A 287 25.56 10.93 12.14
C ARG A 287 24.17 10.46 12.54
N TRP A 288 23.20 10.61 11.64
CA TRP A 288 21.80 10.30 11.90
C TRP A 288 21.53 8.79 11.96
N TYR A 289 22.43 7.99 11.39
CA TYR A 289 22.33 6.53 11.41
C TYR A 289 23.43 5.92 12.31
N ALA A 290 23.03 5.58 13.54
CA ALA A 290 23.86 4.87 14.50
C ALA A 290 23.50 3.37 14.52
N ARG A 291 24.39 2.54 13.98
CA ARG A 291 24.23 1.08 13.85
C ARG A 291 23.69 0.38 15.09
N GLY A 292 24.27 0.66 16.26
CA GLY A 292 23.85 0.02 17.51
C GLY A 292 22.43 0.40 17.94
N VAL A 293 22.07 1.67 17.82
CA VAL A 293 20.73 2.17 18.17
C VAL A 293 19.68 1.57 17.24
N PHE A 294 19.90 1.65 15.93
CA PHE A 294 18.95 1.12 14.96
C PHE A 294 18.88 -0.41 14.95
N ALA A 295 19.95 -1.12 15.27
CA ALA A 295 19.90 -2.57 15.50
C ALA A 295 19.06 -2.93 16.74
N ALA A 296 19.13 -2.14 17.81
CA ALA A 296 18.28 -2.34 18.98
C ALA A 296 16.80 -2.07 18.66
N LEU A 297 16.51 -0.94 18.01
CA LEU A 297 15.17 -0.58 17.54
C LEU A 297 14.62 -1.61 16.55
N PHE A 298 15.46 -2.22 15.73
CA PHE A 298 15.04 -3.25 14.78
C PHE A 298 14.50 -4.51 15.46
N VAL A 299 15.13 -4.94 16.55
CA VAL A 299 14.61 -6.08 17.33
C VAL A 299 13.24 -5.74 17.91
N ILE A 300 13.08 -4.54 18.46
CA ILE A 300 11.79 -4.05 18.98
C ILE A 300 10.76 -4.03 17.85
N ALA A 301 11.12 -3.49 16.68
CA ALA A 301 10.26 -3.47 15.49
C ALA A 301 9.82 -4.88 15.07
N CYS A 302 10.72 -5.87 15.08
CA CYS A 302 10.38 -7.26 14.76
C CYS A 302 9.40 -7.86 15.77
N VAL A 303 9.58 -7.59 17.07
CA VAL A 303 8.66 -8.03 18.12
C VAL A 303 7.28 -7.39 17.94
N THR A 304 7.24 -6.07 17.67
CA THR A 304 6.00 -5.33 17.39
C THR A 304 5.27 -5.91 16.18
N VAL A 305 5.97 -6.14 15.07
CA VAL A 305 5.38 -6.73 13.86
C VAL A 305 4.88 -8.15 14.11
N GLY A 306 5.67 -9.00 14.79
CA GLY A 306 5.26 -10.36 15.15
C GLY A 306 3.99 -10.39 16.01
N TYR A 307 3.88 -9.46 16.97
CA TYR A 307 2.68 -9.27 17.77
C TYR A 307 1.48 -8.77 16.96
N LEU A 308 1.66 -7.73 16.13
CA LEU A 308 0.60 -7.13 15.33
C LEU A 308 0.03 -8.13 14.32
N VAL A 309 0.90 -8.90 13.65
CA VAL A 309 0.48 -9.95 12.71
C VAL A 309 -0.32 -11.05 13.42
N SER A 310 0.11 -11.45 14.63
CA SER A 310 -0.61 -12.48 15.40
C SER A 310 -1.94 -11.98 15.97
N SER A 311 -1.98 -10.71 16.38
CA SER A 311 -3.16 -10.11 17.02
C SER A 311 -4.23 -9.69 16.02
N GLY A 312 -3.83 -9.33 14.79
CA GLY A 312 -4.73 -8.87 13.73
C GLY A 312 -5.66 -7.76 14.23
N LEU A 313 -6.97 -7.98 14.07
CA LEU A 313 -8.02 -7.04 14.48
C LEU A 313 -8.09 -6.76 15.98
N HIS A 314 -7.53 -7.61 16.83
CA HIS A 314 -7.56 -7.40 18.28
C HIS A 314 -6.60 -6.29 18.72
N ALA A 315 -5.63 -5.93 17.89
CA ALA A 315 -4.74 -4.81 18.16
C ALA A 315 -5.46 -3.48 17.87
N PRO A 316 -5.38 -2.47 18.74
CA PRO A 316 -5.94 -1.14 18.47
C PRO A 316 -5.39 -0.58 17.15
N ILE A 317 -6.25 0.06 16.35
CA ILE A 317 -5.87 0.62 15.05
C ILE A 317 -4.70 1.59 15.12
N ALA A 318 -4.67 2.44 16.16
CA ALA A 318 -3.58 3.38 16.37
C ALA A 318 -2.23 2.65 16.51
N LEU A 319 -2.23 1.49 17.16
CA LEU A 319 -1.04 0.64 17.30
C LEU A 319 -0.68 -0.07 15.99
N GLN A 320 -1.67 -0.52 15.21
CA GLN A 320 -1.41 -1.11 13.90
C GLN A 320 -0.73 -0.08 12.98
N ILE A 321 -1.32 1.11 12.83
CA ILE A 321 -0.78 2.17 11.97
C ILE A 321 0.59 2.62 12.47
N SER A 322 0.70 3.02 13.74
CA SER A 322 1.97 3.53 14.29
C SER A 322 3.05 2.46 14.39
N GLY A 323 2.70 1.24 14.78
CA GLY A 323 3.63 0.12 14.95
C GLY A 323 4.21 -0.37 13.63
N TYR A 324 3.38 -0.63 12.62
CA TYR A 324 3.88 -1.00 11.29
C TYR A 324 4.67 0.14 10.64
N SER A 325 4.23 1.39 10.79
CA SER A 325 4.92 2.56 10.23
C SER A 325 6.29 2.81 10.89
N ALA A 326 6.37 2.73 12.22
CA ALA A 326 7.62 2.87 12.96
C ALA A 326 8.60 1.73 12.63
N ALA A 327 8.08 0.49 12.55
CA ALA A 327 8.87 -0.67 12.20
C ALA A 327 9.43 -0.57 10.77
N LEU A 328 8.63 -0.07 9.82
CA LEU A 328 9.08 0.22 8.45
C LEU A 328 10.17 1.30 8.45
N PHE A 329 9.96 2.41 9.15
CA PHE A 329 10.93 3.51 9.20
C PHE A 329 12.29 3.04 9.75
N VAL A 330 12.29 2.28 10.84
CA VAL A 330 13.51 1.68 11.41
C VAL A 330 14.21 0.77 10.39
N ALA A 331 13.46 -0.09 9.70
CA ALA A 331 14.01 -0.97 8.69
C ALA A 331 14.62 -0.18 7.51
N CYS A 332 13.93 0.85 7.01
CA CYS A 332 14.42 1.71 5.95
C CYS A 332 15.66 2.50 6.37
N MET A 333 15.72 2.99 7.62
CA MET A 333 16.90 3.66 8.17
C MET A 333 18.13 2.74 8.19
N ILE A 334 17.96 1.45 8.48
CA ILE A 334 19.04 0.46 8.39
C ILE A 334 19.46 0.27 6.94
N CYS A 335 18.53 -0.02 6.04
CA CYS A 335 18.84 -0.27 4.63
C CYS A 335 19.52 0.94 3.97
N HIS A 336 18.95 2.14 4.09
CA HIS A 336 19.47 3.34 3.46
C HIS A 336 20.74 3.86 4.15
N GLY A 337 20.82 3.72 5.47
CA GLY A 337 22.01 4.06 6.26
C GLY A 337 23.21 3.20 5.88
N GLU A 338 23.05 1.88 5.79
CA GLU A 338 24.13 0.98 5.36
C GLU A 338 24.54 1.23 3.90
N VAL A 339 23.58 1.43 3.00
CA VAL A 339 23.88 1.76 1.59
C VAL A 339 24.66 3.07 1.46
N TYR A 340 24.26 4.11 2.21
CA TYR A 340 24.97 5.39 2.21
C TYR A 340 26.40 5.29 2.76
N ARG A 341 26.61 4.46 3.79
CA ARG A 341 27.96 4.19 4.33
C ARG A 341 28.84 3.43 3.35
N LEU A 342 28.24 2.63 2.46
CA LEU A 342 28.93 1.89 1.40
C LEU A 342 29.08 2.70 0.10
N ARG A 343 28.76 4.00 0.08
CA ARG A 343 28.83 4.84 -1.13
C ARG A 343 30.25 4.87 -1.71
N PRO A 344 30.41 4.77 -3.05
CA PRO A 344 31.72 4.86 -3.68
C PRO A 344 32.15 6.31 -3.89
N ALA A 345 33.38 6.51 -4.36
CA ALA A 345 33.86 7.81 -4.85
C ALA A 345 32.99 8.37 -6.00
N PRO A 346 32.95 9.71 -6.23
CA PRO A 346 32.10 10.35 -7.24
C PRO A 346 32.26 9.82 -8.68
N ALA A 347 33.40 9.21 -9.01
CA ALA A 347 33.63 8.57 -10.31
C ALA A 347 32.65 7.43 -10.62
N HIS A 348 32.09 6.78 -9.59
CA HIS A 348 31.14 5.67 -9.73
C HIS A 348 29.70 6.05 -9.34
N LEU A 349 29.41 7.35 -9.22
CA LEU A 349 28.13 7.88 -8.73
C LEU A 349 26.92 7.33 -9.50
N THR A 350 26.96 7.35 -10.83
CA THR A 350 25.84 6.88 -11.66
C THR A 350 25.65 5.35 -11.55
N SER A 351 26.73 4.58 -11.40
CA SER A 351 26.66 3.14 -11.16
C SER A 351 26.05 2.83 -9.80
N PHE A 352 26.40 3.60 -8.78
CA PHE A 352 25.85 3.44 -7.42
C PHE A 352 24.33 3.64 -7.42
N TYR A 353 23.86 4.76 -7.97
CA TYR A 353 22.43 5.03 -8.08
C TYR A 353 21.70 4.00 -8.94
N LEU A 354 22.31 3.52 -10.04
CA LEU A 354 21.74 2.45 -10.84
C LEU A 354 21.47 1.17 -10.03
N HIS A 355 22.41 0.73 -9.18
CA HIS A 355 22.21 -0.45 -8.33
C HIS A 355 21.13 -0.21 -7.27
N ILE A 356 21.04 1.00 -6.72
CA ILE A 356 19.94 1.38 -5.80
C ILE A 356 18.59 1.26 -6.50
N SER A 357 18.45 1.84 -7.70
CA SER A 357 17.20 1.77 -8.47
C SER A 357 16.86 0.34 -8.90
N LEU A 358 17.87 -0.46 -9.25
CA LEU A 358 17.68 -1.87 -9.61
C LEU A 358 17.22 -2.68 -8.41
N GLY A 359 17.84 -2.49 -7.24
CA GLY A 359 17.38 -3.10 -5.99
C GLY A 359 15.93 -2.77 -5.70
N GLY A 360 15.58 -1.47 -5.73
CA GLY A 360 14.20 -1.02 -5.53
C GLY A 360 13.20 -1.68 -6.49
N ALA A 361 13.50 -1.68 -7.80
CA ALA A 361 12.65 -2.30 -8.82
C ALA A 361 12.51 -3.83 -8.63
N LEU A 362 13.58 -4.53 -8.25
CA LEU A 362 13.52 -5.97 -7.96
C LEU A 362 12.66 -6.27 -6.73
N GLY A 363 12.76 -5.44 -5.68
CA GLY A 363 11.94 -5.57 -4.49
C GLY A 363 10.45 -5.34 -4.78
N GLY A 364 10.10 -4.31 -5.55
CA GLY A 364 8.73 -4.08 -5.98
C GLY A 364 8.20 -5.17 -6.92
N PHE A 365 9.00 -5.62 -7.89
CA PHE A 365 8.65 -6.73 -8.77
C PHE A 365 8.35 -8.02 -8.00
N PHE A 366 9.16 -8.32 -6.97
CA PHE A 366 8.90 -9.46 -6.09
C PHE A 366 7.51 -9.38 -5.45
N VAL A 367 7.15 -8.24 -4.84
CA VAL A 367 5.85 -8.11 -4.14
C VAL A 367 4.67 -7.99 -5.12
N ALA A 368 4.87 -7.31 -6.25
CA ALA A 368 3.80 -7.03 -7.21
C ALA A 368 3.46 -8.19 -8.14
N VAL A 369 4.45 -9.01 -8.51
CA VAL A 369 4.31 -10.05 -9.54
C VAL A 369 4.60 -11.44 -8.99
N VAL A 370 5.73 -11.61 -8.30
CA VAL A 370 6.16 -12.95 -7.84
C VAL A 370 5.30 -13.43 -6.67
N ALA A 371 5.12 -12.58 -5.64
CA ALA A 371 4.42 -12.94 -4.42
C ALA A 371 2.95 -13.37 -4.65
N PRO A 372 2.13 -12.70 -5.49
CA PRO A 372 0.75 -13.13 -5.73
C PRO A 372 0.63 -14.44 -6.50
N VAL A 373 1.65 -14.83 -7.28
CA VAL A 373 1.68 -16.09 -8.04
C VAL A 373 2.19 -17.25 -7.18
N VAL A 374 3.13 -16.98 -6.29
CA VAL A 374 3.78 -18.01 -5.45
C VAL A 374 3.05 -18.22 -4.13
N PHE A 375 2.44 -17.17 -3.56
CA PHE A 375 1.81 -17.19 -2.25
C PHE A 375 0.31 -16.96 -2.34
N ASN A 376 -0.45 -17.78 -1.62
CA ASN A 376 -1.89 -17.62 -1.44
C ASN A 376 -2.25 -16.58 -0.36
N ASP A 377 -1.26 -15.91 0.24
CA ASP A 377 -1.42 -14.87 1.27
C ASP A 377 -0.24 -13.88 1.29
N TYR A 378 -0.33 -12.84 2.12
CA TYR A 378 0.64 -11.74 2.25
C TYR A 378 1.87 -12.12 3.10
N TYR A 379 2.67 -13.08 2.63
CA TYR A 379 3.87 -13.56 3.34
C TYR A 379 5.12 -12.70 3.12
N GLU A 380 5.10 -11.80 2.14
CA GLU A 380 6.22 -10.89 1.81
C GLU A 380 6.69 -10.02 2.98
N LEU A 381 5.82 -9.65 3.92
CA LEU A 381 6.19 -8.87 5.10
C LEU A 381 7.14 -9.67 6.01
N HIS A 382 6.80 -10.93 6.26
CA HIS A 382 7.62 -11.85 7.06
C HIS A 382 8.99 -12.05 6.41
N LEU A 383 8.99 -12.31 5.09
CA LEU A 383 10.21 -12.51 4.32
C LEU A 383 11.09 -11.26 4.32
N GLY A 384 10.51 -10.06 4.23
CA GLY A 384 11.25 -8.80 4.26
C GLY A 384 11.98 -8.57 5.59
N TYR A 385 11.32 -8.78 6.73
CA TYR A 385 11.95 -8.64 8.05
C TYR A 385 13.01 -9.71 8.30
N TRP A 386 12.74 -10.95 7.88
CA TRP A 386 13.72 -12.02 7.97
C TRP A 386 14.96 -11.76 7.09
N ALA A 387 14.76 -11.30 5.85
CA ALA A 387 15.84 -10.93 4.95
C ALA A 387 16.67 -9.75 5.50
N LEU A 388 16.04 -8.76 6.12
CA LEU A 388 16.76 -7.66 6.77
C LEU A 388 17.60 -8.15 7.96
N ALA A 389 17.05 -9.01 8.80
CA ALA A 389 17.80 -9.62 9.90
C ALA A 389 19.05 -10.38 9.38
N TYR A 390 18.89 -11.12 8.30
CA TYR A 390 20.00 -11.80 7.62
C TYR A 390 21.05 -10.80 7.09
N LEU A 391 20.64 -9.71 6.44
CA LEU A 391 21.58 -8.68 5.95
C LEU A 391 22.33 -7.99 7.10
N VAL A 392 21.65 -7.72 8.22
CA VAL A 392 22.28 -7.19 9.43
C VAL A 392 23.31 -8.18 9.98
N ALA A 393 23.00 -9.47 10.01
CA ALA A 393 23.95 -10.51 10.41
C ALA A 393 25.16 -10.59 9.46
N ALA A 394 24.94 -10.50 8.14
CA ALA A 394 25.98 -10.49 7.14
C ALA A 394 26.92 -9.28 7.27
N VAL A 395 26.39 -8.07 7.46
CA VAL A 395 27.21 -6.86 7.69
C VAL A 395 28.00 -6.98 8.99
N CYS A 396 27.39 -7.52 10.03
CA CYS A 396 28.04 -7.75 11.32
C CYS A 396 29.27 -8.68 11.19
N LEU A 397 29.12 -9.76 10.42
CA LEU A 397 30.20 -10.71 10.10
C LEU A 397 31.29 -10.10 9.21
N MET A 398 30.90 -9.37 8.16
CA MET A 398 31.84 -8.82 7.19
C MET A 398 32.64 -7.65 7.73
N GLN A 399 31.99 -6.72 8.42
CA GLN A 399 32.61 -5.49 8.91
C GLN A 399 33.09 -5.61 10.34
N ARG A 400 32.90 -6.78 10.97
CA ARG A 400 33.37 -7.06 12.32
C ARG A 400 32.93 -5.95 13.31
N SER A 401 31.62 -5.67 13.37
CA SER A 401 31.10 -4.47 14.06
C SER A 401 30.52 -4.75 15.46
N ARG A 402 31.26 -4.36 16.52
CA ARG A 402 30.84 -4.51 17.94
C ARG A 402 29.51 -3.81 18.24
N ALA A 403 29.30 -2.62 17.68
CA ALA A 403 28.11 -1.83 17.91
C ALA A 403 26.82 -2.53 17.45
N ILE A 404 26.84 -3.23 16.31
CA ILE A 404 25.66 -3.92 15.77
C ILE A 404 25.23 -5.04 16.71
N ALA A 405 26.13 -5.93 17.14
CA ALA A 405 25.71 -7.02 18.03
C ALA A 405 25.38 -6.57 19.45
N LEU A 406 26.04 -5.53 19.97
CA LEU A 406 25.60 -4.92 21.23
C LEU A 406 24.20 -4.33 21.10
N GLY A 407 23.90 -3.68 19.96
CA GLY A 407 22.57 -3.19 19.63
C GLY A 407 21.52 -4.30 19.57
N VAL A 408 21.76 -5.36 18.81
CA VAL A 408 20.89 -6.56 18.78
C VAL A 408 20.72 -7.12 20.20
N GLY A 409 21.80 -7.14 20.98
CA GLY A 409 21.78 -7.59 22.36
C GLY A 409 20.81 -6.78 23.23
N ALA A 410 21.03 -5.47 23.28
CA ALA A 410 20.22 -4.54 24.05
C ALA A 410 18.75 -4.52 23.58
N GLY A 411 18.52 -4.52 22.27
CA GLY A 411 17.18 -4.54 21.68
C GLY A 411 16.41 -5.80 22.05
N THR A 412 17.08 -6.95 22.11
CA THR A 412 16.42 -8.19 22.53
C THR A 412 16.09 -8.19 24.02
N LEU A 413 16.98 -7.68 24.88
CA LEU A 413 16.66 -7.49 26.30
C LEU A 413 15.46 -6.55 26.49
N ALA A 414 15.46 -5.42 25.78
CA ALA A 414 14.37 -4.45 25.82
C ALA A 414 13.07 -5.07 25.29
N GLY A 415 13.11 -5.77 24.15
CA GLY A 415 11.93 -6.45 23.59
C GLY A 415 11.34 -7.47 24.55
N VAL A 416 12.18 -8.29 25.19
CA VAL A 416 11.75 -9.28 26.20
C VAL A 416 11.20 -8.60 27.47
N ALA A 417 11.75 -7.47 27.89
CA ALA A 417 11.27 -6.74 29.08
C ALA A 417 10.00 -5.91 28.80
N VAL A 418 9.86 -5.38 27.59
CA VAL A 418 8.72 -4.55 27.16
C VAL A 418 7.51 -5.42 26.82
N LEU A 419 7.70 -6.63 26.28
CA LEU A 419 6.61 -7.57 25.99
C LEU A 419 5.64 -7.71 27.20
N PRO A 420 6.10 -8.11 28.40
CA PRO A 420 5.25 -8.20 29.60
C PRO A 420 4.57 -6.88 30.01
N LEU A 421 5.29 -5.75 29.96
CA LEU A 421 4.76 -4.44 30.35
C LEU A 421 3.70 -3.94 29.35
N PHE A 422 3.88 -4.23 28.06
CA PHE A 422 2.93 -3.93 27.01
C PHE A 422 1.64 -4.75 27.15
N PHE A 423 1.75 -6.02 27.59
CA PHE A 423 0.61 -6.88 27.94
C PHE A 423 -0.11 -6.46 29.24
N LEU A 424 0.58 -5.74 30.13
CA LEU A 424 0.01 -5.15 31.36
C LEU A 424 -0.66 -3.79 31.11
N GLY A 425 -0.27 -3.06 30.05
CA GLY A 425 -0.80 -1.73 29.73
C GLY A 425 -2.19 -1.70 29.07
N HIS A 426 -2.70 -2.83 28.60
CA HIS A 426 -4.07 -2.97 28.06
C HIS A 426 -5.07 -3.47 29.13
N THR A 427 -4.78 -3.21 30.41
CA THR A 427 -5.69 -3.56 31.50
C THR A 427 -5.84 -2.42 32.49
N ALA A 428 -7.00 -1.79 32.50
CA ALA A 428 -7.76 -1.61 33.73
C ALA A 428 -9.16 -1.08 33.41
N GLU A 429 -10.16 -1.96 33.47
CA GLU A 429 -11.41 -1.58 34.12
C GLU A 429 -11.61 -2.60 35.24
N SER A 430 -11.35 -2.14 36.46
CA SER A 430 -10.93 -2.91 37.63
C SER A 430 -12.00 -3.79 38.26
N GLY A 431 -11.59 -4.80 39.04
CA GLY A 431 -12.45 -5.58 39.93
C GLY A 431 -11.79 -6.89 40.35
N LEU A 432 -12.60 -7.92 40.60
CA LEU A 432 -12.24 -9.34 40.62
C LEU A 432 -11.42 -9.78 39.38
N LEU A 433 -11.09 -8.88 38.46
CA LEU A 433 -10.04 -8.95 37.47
C LEU A 433 -10.28 -10.09 36.49
N ALA A 434 -9.74 -9.98 35.33
CA ALA A 434 -8.38 -10.46 35.19
C ALA A 434 -7.86 -11.66 36.06
N GLN A 435 -8.47 -12.08 37.18
CA GLN A 435 -8.43 -13.43 37.72
C GLN A 435 -9.23 -14.39 36.82
N LEU A 436 -10.31 -13.97 36.14
CA LEU A 436 -11.02 -14.75 35.09
C LEU A 436 -10.45 -14.58 33.67
N LYS A 437 -9.44 -13.71 33.51
CA LYS A 437 -8.41 -13.92 32.48
C LYS A 437 -7.71 -15.26 32.67
N HIS A 438 -8.06 -16.09 33.66
CA HIS A 438 -7.84 -17.52 33.71
C HIS A 438 -8.48 -18.34 32.55
N TYR A 439 -8.96 -17.68 31.49
CA TYR A 439 -8.90 -18.25 30.14
C TYR A 439 -7.84 -17.57 29.24
N TYR A 440 -6.74 -17.08 29.82
CA TYR A 440 -5.64 -16.35 29.15
C TYR A 440 -4.90 -17.24 28.16
N VAL A 441 -4.99 -18.55 28.29
CA VAL A 441 -3.89 -19.43 27.90
C VAL A 441 -4.39 -20.75 27.31
N THR A 442 -5.69 -20.99 27.22
CA THR A 442 -6.24 -22.23 26.61
C THR A 442 -5.86 -22.41 25.13
N TYR A 443 -5.25 -21.40 24.50
CA TYR A 443 -4.36 -21.53 23.33
C TYR A 443 -2.94 -22.06 23.71
N HIS A 444 -2.90 -23.08 24.56
CA HIS A 444 -1.77 -23.41 25.45
C HIS A 444 -0.52 -23.96 24.74
N ALA A 445 -0.56 -24.17 23.41
CA ALA A 445 0.56 -24.63 22.60
C ALA A 445 1.52 -23.50 22.18
N PHE A 446 1.02 -22.29 21.94
CA PHE A 446 1.82 -21.22 21.33
C PHE A 446 2.71 -20.47 22.35
N TYR A 447 2.26 -20.37 23.61
CA TYR A 447 2.97 -19.59 24.65
C TYR A 447 4.04 -20.39 25.41
N LEU A 448 3.93 -21.72 25.47
CA LEU A 448 4.94 -22.56 26.13
C LEU A 448 6.27 -22.56 25.36
N GLU A 449 6.23 -22.49 24.03
CA GLU A 449 7.45 -22.41 23.21
C GLU A 449 8.19 -21.09 23.41
N TYR A 450 7.48 -19.95 23.42
CA TYR A 450 8.13 -18.63 23.49
C TYR A 450 8.89 -18.38 24.80
N ARG A 451 8.54 -19.03 25.92
CA ARG A 451 9.27 -18.89 27.20
C ARG A 451 10.63 -19.59 27.17
N TRP A 452 10.72 -20.77 26.55
CA TRP A 452 12.00 -21.48 26.38
C TRP A 452 12.87 -20.79 25.34
N TRP A 453 12.26 -20.22 24.29
CA TRP A 453 12.99 -19.38 23.33
C TRP A 453 13.43 -18.05 23.92
N ALA A 454 12.58 -17.33 24.65
CA ALA A 454 12.94 -16.11 25.36
C ALA A 454 14.02 -16.37 26.43
N ALA A 455 13.96 -17.52 27.12
CA ALA A 455 15.02 -17.95 28.02
C ALA A 455 16.32 -18.29 27.27
N GLY A 456 16.25 -19.01 26.15
CA GLY A 456 17.42 -19.32 25.31
C GLY A 456 18.06 -18.06 24.72
N VAL A 457 17.25 -17.14 24.24
CA VAL A 457 17.65 -15.82 23.75
C VAL A 457 18.25 -14.99 24.89
N LEU A 458 17.61 -14.94 26.06
CA LEU A 458 18.14 -14.29 27.27
C LEU A 458 19.47 -14.90 27.72
N LEU A 459 19.64 -16.22 27.62
CA LEU A 459 20.89 -16.90 27.94
C LEU A 459 22.00 -16.58 26.93
N VAL A 460 21.70 -16.59 25.62
CA VAL A 460 22.64 -16.18 24.57
C VAL A 460 23.00 -14.70 24.73
N LEU A 461 22.06 -13.86 25.15
CA LEU A 461 22.25 -12.44 25.44
C LEU A 461 23.13 -12.21 26.66
N LEU A 462 22.81 -12.84 27.79
CA LEU A 462 23.59 -12.72 29.02
C LEU A 462 25.00 -13.26 28.82
N TRP A 463 25.16 -14.36 28.07
CA TRP A 463 26.46 -14.90 27.68
C TRP A 463 27.25 -13.92 26.78
N SER A 464 26.58 -13.30 25.81
CA SER A 464 27.18 -12.31 24.92
C SER A 464 27.56 -11.03 25.66
N LEU A 465 26.66 -10.45 26.47
CA LEU A 465 26.90 -9.24 27.25
C LEU A 465 28.01 -9.41 28.29
N ARG A 466 28.08 -10.59 28.94
CA ARG A 466 29.19 -10.95 29.83
C ARG A 466 30.52 -11.03 29.08
N GLY A 467 30.50 -11.44 27.82
CA GLY A 467 31.67 -11.44 26.93
C GLY A 467 32.10 -10.04 26.46
N ALA A 468 31.16 -9.10 26.36
CA ALA A 468 31.41 -7.70 25.96
C ALA A 468 31.98 -6.86 27.10
N MET A 469 31.42 -6.98 28.31
CA MET A 469 31.91 -6.26 29.50
C MET A 469 33.34 -6.65 29.91
N ARG A 470 33.82 -7.83 29.49
CA ARG A 470 35.17 -8.34 29.77
C ARG A 470 36.20 -8.03 28.67
N ALA A 471 35.81 -7.43 27.55
CA ALA A 471 36.70 -7.22 26.40
C ALA A 471 37.27 -5.79 26.37
N ARG A 472 38.60 -5.66 26.40
CA ARG A 472 39.31 -4.41 26.02
C ARG A 472 38.96 -4.01 24.56
N ALA A 473 39.09 -2.72 24.27
CA ALA A 473 38.15 -1.94 23.47
C ALA A 473 38.06 -2.18 21.94
N ASP A 474 38.97 -2.87 21.25
CA ASP A 474 39.02 -2.64 19.78
C ASP A 474 38.70 -3.82 18.83
N GLU A 475 38.74 -5.09 19.25
CA GLU A 475 38.57 -6.21 18.29
C GLU A 475 37.22 -6.93 18.37
N TRP A 476 36.37 -6.80 17.36
CA TRP A 476 35.20 -7.67 17.21
C TRP A 476 35.59 -9.16 17.25
N ARG A 477 34.91 -9.90 18.13
CA ARG A 477 35.10 -11.34 18.27
C ARG A 477 33.93 -12.07 17.63
N VAL A 478 34.21 -13.09 16.84
CA VAL A 478 33.23 -13.96 16.13
C VAL A 478 32.11 -14.48 17.06
N ARG A 479 32.40 -14.65 18.36
CA ARG A 479 31.40 -15.02 19.38
C ARG A 479 30.22 -14.02 19.54
N PHE A 480 30.33 -12.78 19.07
CA PHE A 480 29.22 -11.83 19.08
C PHE A 480 28.33 -11.93 17.85
N SER A 481 28.75 -12.64 16.80
CA SER A 481 27.95 -12.90 15.61
C SER A 481 26.76 -13.83 15.88
N PHE A 482 26.81 -14.63 16.96
CA PHE A 482 25.71 -15.52 17.36
C PHE A 482 24.43 -14.76 17.69
N LEU A 483 24.50 -13.50 18.11
CA LEU A 483 23.31 -12.68 18.40
C LEU A 483 22.47 -12.36 17.15
N PRO A 484 23.01 -11.67 16.11
CA PRO A 484 22.24 -11.41 14.90
C PRO A 484 21.92 -12.70 14.12
N LEU A 485 22.77 -13.73 14.16
CA LEU A 485 22.45 -15.04 13.59
C LEU A 485 21.29 -15.73 14.33
N GLY A 486 21.30 -15.68 15.66
CA GLY A 486 20.22 -16.19 16.50
C GLY A 486 18.91 -15.45 16.27
N LEU A 487 18.94 -14.11 16.15
CA LEU A 487 17.77 -13.31 15.77
C LEU A 487 17.21 -13.75 14.41
N THR A 488 18.09 -13.95 13.42
CA THR A 488 17.68 -14.40 12.07
C THR A 488 17.03 -15.78 12.12
N ALA A 489 17.62 -16.73 12.84
CA ALA A 489 17.05 -18.07 13.02
C ALA A 489 15.71 -18.04 13.76
N MET A 490 15.62 -17.25 14.84
CA MET A 490 14.42 -17.08 15.64
C MET A 490 13.26 -16.48 14.83
N LEU A 491 13.51 -15.40 14.08
CA LEU A 491 12.49 -14.79 13.23
C LEU A 491 12.04 -15.75 12.12
N GLY A 492 12.96 -16.50 11.53
CA GLY A 492 12.62 -17.55 10.56
C GLY A 492 11.67 -18.59 11.15
N ALA A 493 11.92 -19.06 12.37
CA ALA A 493 11.06 -20.01 13.07
C ALA A 493 9.69 -19.41 13.42
N ILE A 494 9.63 -18.22 14.02
CA ILE A 494 8.38 -17.54 14.39
C ILE A 494 7.50 -17.35 13.16
N PHE A 495 8.07 -16.79 12.09
CA PHE A 495 7.33 -16.52 10.87
C PHE A 495 6.88 -17.80 10.18
N PHE A 496 7.68 -18.87 10.19
CA PHE A 496 7.26 -20.17 9.68
C PHE A 496 6.07 -20.76 10.46
N ILE A 497 6.10 -20.66 11.80
CA ILE A 497 4.98 -21.10 12.65
C ILE A 497 3.72 -20.27 12.36
N GLN A 498 3.84 -18.95 12.21
CA GLN A 498 2.70 -18.09 11.86
C GLN A 498 2.11 -18.44 10.49
N ILE A 499 2.96 -18.61 9.47
CA ILE A 499 2.55 -19.00 8.12
C ILE A 499 1.81 -20.34 8.13
N THR A 500 2.37 -21.36 8.80
CA THR A 500 1.73 -22.68 8.88
C THR A 500 0.44 -22.66 9.70
N GLY A 501 0.41 -21.90 10.80
CA GLY A 501 -0.77 -21.72 11.65
C GLY A 501 -1.95 -21.07 10.92
N THR A 502 -1.71 -20.09 10.05
CA THR A 502 -2.79 -19.42 9.29
C THR A 502 -3.54 -20.35 8.33
N ASN A 503 -2.93 -21.47 7.92
CA ASN A 503 -3.53 -22.43 7.00
C ASN A 503 -4.34 -23.54 7.70
N VAL A 504 -4.26 -23.63 9.03
CA VAL A 504 -4.94 -24.69 9.79
C VAL A 504 -6.46 -24.48 9.72
N GLY A 505 -7.17 -25.50 9.20
CA GLY A 505 -8.63 -25.47 9.08
C GLY A 505 -9.17 -24.62 7.93
N MET A 506 -8.31 -24.06 7.06
CA MET A 506 -8.77 -23.42 5.82
C MET A 506 -9.19 -24.46 4.78
N ILE A 507 -10.37 -24.28 4.18
CA ILE A 507 -10.85 -25.15 3.09
C ILE A 507 -10.20 -24.74 1.78
N GLU A 508 -10.15 -23.43 1.52
CA GLU A 508 -9.55 -22.88 0.32
C GLU A 508 -9.01 -21.48 0.62
N SER A 509 -7.84 -21.17 0.03
CA SER A 509 -7.25 -19.84 0.05
C SER A 509 -6.75 -19.53 -1.36
N SER A 510 -7.06 -18.33 -1.87
CA SER A 510 -6.58 -17.87 -3.16
C SER A 510 -6.23 -16.38 -3.11
N ARG A 511 -5.27 -15.97 -3.94
CA ARG A 511 -4.83 -14.57 -4.08
C ARG A 511 -4.88 -14.16 -5.54
N ASN A 512 -5.41 -12.99 -5.84
CA ASN A 512 -5.34 -12.38 -7.17
C ASN A 512 -5.20 -10.85 -7.09
N PHE A 513 -5.39 -10.16 -8.23
CA PHE A 513 -5.27 -8.70 -8.34
C PHE A 513 -6.14 -7.93 -7.32
N TYR A 514 -7.31 -8.45 -6.98
CA TYR A 514 -8.27 -7.79 -6.08
C TYR A 514 -8.03 -8.10 -4.60
N GLY A 515 -7.17 -9.08 -4.28
CA GLY A 515 -6.75 -9.42 -2.92
C GLY A 515 -6.79 -10.91 -2.62
N THR A 516 -6.81 -11.26 -1.33
CA THR A 516 -6.90 -12.65 -0.86
C THR A 516 -8.30 -13.02 -0.44
N LEU A 517 -8.75 -14.20 -0.87
CA LEU A 517 -10.02 -14.80 -0.48
C LEU A 517 -9.75 -16.09 0.28
N LYS A 518 -10.43 -16.26 1.41
CA LYS A 518 -10.33 -17.44 2.27
C LYS A 518 -11.71 -17.98 2.58
N VAL A 519 -11.89 -19.29 2.42
CA VAL A 519 -13.07 -20.03 2.86
C VAL A 519 -12.70 -20.85 4.09
N ARG A 520 -13.40 -20.60 5.20
CA ARG A 520 -13.20 -21.30 6.47
C ARG A 520 -14.52 -21.87 7.01
N PRO A 521 -14.48 -23.06 7.62
CA PRO A 521 -15.61 -23.57 8.36
C PRO A 521 -15.74 -22.85 9.71
N HIS A 522 -16.95 -22.81 10.23
CA HIS A 522 -17.25 -22.35 11.58
C HIS A 522 -18.26 -23.28 12.26
N GLY A 523 -18.03 -23.54 13.55
CA GLY A 523 -18.77 -24.54 14.31
C GLY A 523 -18.28 -25.97 14.07
N GLU A 524 -18.83 -26.91 14.83
CA GLU A 524 -18.52 -28.33 14.67
C GLU A 524 -19.27 -28.91 13.46
N PRO A 525 -18.64 -29.79 12.64
CA PRO A 525 -19.29 -30.37 11.46
C PRO A 525 -20.60 -31.11 11.75
N SER A 526 -20.77 -31.66 12.95
CA SER A 526 -21.96 -32.34 13.45
C SER A 526 -23.10 -31.38 13.83
N SER A 527 -22.77 -30.13 14.14
CA SER A 527 -23.72 -29.11 14.60
C SER A 527 -24.58 -28.57 13.46
N ILE A 528 -25.79 -28.16 13.80
CA ILE A 528 -26.68 -27.43 12.90
C ILE A 528 -26.17 -26.02 12.59
N SER A 529 -25.34 -25.45 13.49
CA SER A 529 -24.67 -24.16 13.30
C SER A 529 -23.44 -24.23 12.39
N TYR A 530 -23.09 -25.42 11.87
CA TYR A 530 -21.96 -25.59 10.98
C TYR A 530 -22.15 -24.73 9.72
N SER A 531 -21.19 -23.87 9.44
CA SER A 531 -21.29 -22.88 8.37
C SER A 531 -19.95 -22.66 7.67
N TYR A 532 -20.02 -22.18 6.43
CA TYR A 532 -18.88 -21.71 5.66
C TYR A 532 -18.88 -20.19 5.63
N LEU A 533 -17.71 -19.58 5.80
CA LEU A 533 -17.54 -18.14 5.70
C LEU A 533 -16.54 -17.83 4.59
N LEU A 534 -16.88 -16.85 3.76
CA LEU A 534 -15.94 -16.22 2.84
C LEU A 534 -15.40 -14.95 3.47
N SER A 535 -14.09 -14.84 3.58
CA SER A 535 -13.41 -13.65 4.07
C SER A 535 -12.42 -13.10 3.04
N HIS A 536 -12.34 -11.77 2.97
CA HIS A 536 -11.33 -11.03 2.23
C HIS A 536 -10.62 -10.10 3.23
N GLY A 537 -9.35 -10.41 3.50
CA GLY A 537 -8.63 -9.73 4.59
C GLY A 537 -9.32 -9.96 5.94
N ILE A 538 -9.74 -8.86 6.57
CA ILE A 538 -10.43 -8.85 7.86
C ILE A 538 -11.97 -8.83 7.76
N THR A 539 -12.51 -8.72 6.54
CA THR A 539 -13.94 -8.57 6.29
C THR A 539 -14.55 -9.90 5.88
N THR A 540 -15.69 -10.27 6.48
CA THR A 540 -16.51 -11.40 6.05
C THR A 540 -17.47 -10.93 4.96
N HIS A 541 -17.38 -11.50 3.76
CA HIS A 541 -18.24 -11.20 2.60
C HIS A 541 -19.44 -12.14 2.46
N GLY A 542 -19.64 -13.00 3.46
CA GLY A 542 -20.81 -13.85 3.55
C GLY A 542 -20.57 -15.07 4.41
N LEU A 543 -21.68 -15.60 4.89
CA LEU A 543 -21.78 -16.83 5.65
C LEU A 543 -22.85 -17.69 5.00
N GLN A 544 -22.71 -19.01 5.06
CA GLN A 544 -23.80 -19.90 4.71
C GLN A 544 -23.79 -21.11 5.64
N PHE A 545 -24.94 -21.44 6.22
CA PHE A 545 -25.10 -22.69 6.93
C PHE A 545 -24.94 -23.87 5.97
N ALA A 546 -24.22 -24.90 6.40
CA ALA A 546 -23.93 -26.05 5.56
C ALA A 546 -25.13 -27.01 5.43
N ARG A 547 -26.11 -26.92 6.33
CA ARG A 547 -27.19 -27.91 6.48
C ARG A 547 -28.59 -27.30 6.32
N PRO A 548 -29.53 -28.00 5.67
CA PRO A 548 -30.94 -27.65 5.72
C PRO A 548 -31.51 -27.69 7.15
N PRO A 549 -32.57 -26.91 7.45
CA PRO A 549 -33.23 -25.94 6.55
C PRO A 549 -32.50 -24.59 6.42
N TYR A 550 -31.44 -24.35 7.22
CA TYR A 550 -30.82 -23.03 7.37
C TYR A 550 -29.89 -22.61 6.21
N ASN A 551 -29.50 -23.54 5.34
CA ASN A 551 -28.61 -23.27 4.20
C ASN A 551 -29.20 -22.32 3.14
N THR A 552 -30.49 -21.99 3.24
CA THR A 552 -31.19 -21.01 2.38
C THR A 552 -31.43 -19.68 3.07
N TRP A 553 -31.11 -19.56 4.36
CA TRP A 553 -31.37 -18.34 5.10
C TRP A 553 -30.45 -17.20 4.62
N PRO A 554 -30.98 -15.99 4.41
CA PRO A 554 -30.13 -14.83 4.23
C PRO A 554 -29.42 -14.52 5.56
N THR A 555 -28.09 -14.40 5.50
CA THR A 555 -27.22 -14.19 6.67
C THR A 555 -26.46 -12.87 6.57
N THR A 556 -25.55 -12.66 7.52
CA THR A 556 -24.68 -11.48 7.64
C THR A 556 -25.49 -10.19 7.62
N TYR A 557 -25.15 -9.23 6.76
CA TYR A 557 -25.78 -7.92 6.66
C TYR A 557 -26.96 -7.89 5.66
N TYR A 558 -27.44 -9.06 5.24
CA TYR A 558 -28.56 -9.23 4.30
C TYR A 558 -29.82 -9.79 4.96
N GLY A 559 -29.93 -9.75 6.29
CA GLY A 559 -31.09 -10.29 7.00
C GLY A 559 -32.42 -9.67 6.56
N GLN A 560 -33.55 -10.34 6.83
CA GLN A 560 -34.88 -9.89 6.40
C GLN A 560 -35.26 -8.49 6.90
N LYS A 561 -34.75 -8.08 8.07
CA LYS A 561 -35.00 -6.76 8.65
C LYS A 561 -34.00 -5.69 8.23
N SER A 562 -32.95 -6.07 7.50
CA SER A 562 -32.01 -5.10 6.94
C SER A 562 -32.70 -4.25 5.88
N GLY A 563 -32.18 -3.04 5.61
CA GLY A 563 -32.76 -2.18 4.58
C GLY A 563 -32.84 -2.83 3.20
N ILE A 564 -31.86 -3.66 2.82
CA ILE A 564 -31.94 -4.43 1.57
C ILE A 564 -32.98 -5.55 1.63
N GLY A 565 -33.13 -6.23 2.77
CA GLY A 565 -34.18 -7.23 2.96
C GLY A 565 -35.57 -6.63 2.75
N LEU A 566 -35.83 -5.50 3.42
CA LEU A 566 -37.08 -4.74 3.26
C LEU A 566 -37.29 -4.27 1.82
N ALA A 567 -36.26 -3.73 1.16
CA ALA A 567 -36.36 -3.28 -0.23
C ALA A 567 -36.72 -4.44 -1.20
N LEU A 568 -36.17 -5.63 -0.99
CA LEU A 568 -36.44 -6.81 -1.83
C LEU A 568 -37.81 -7.44 -1.56
N ASP A 569 -38.25 -7.45 -0.31
CA ASP A 569 -39.56 -7.99 0.07
C ASP A 569 -40.71 -7.07 -0.39
N HIS A 570 -40.49 -5.75 -0.38
CA HIS A 570 -41.47 -4.73 -0.80
C HIS A 570 -41.33 -4.25 -2.26
N ALA A 571 -40.47 -4.89 -3.05
CA ALA A 571 -40.40 -4.63 -4.49
C ALA A 571 -41.72 -5.06 -5.18
N ALA A 572 -42.47 -4.10 -5.75
CA ALA A 572 -43.79 -4.30 -6.36
C ALA A 572 -43.79 -5.27 -7.57
N PRO A 573 -44.90 -5.99 -7.88
CA PRO A 573 -45.64 -6.88 -6.98
C PRO A 573 -45.72 -8.34 -7.53
N MET A 574 -46.24 -9.26 -6.70
CA MET A 574 -46.32 -10.73 -6.80
C MET A 574 -46.80 -11.40 -8.12
N THR A 575 -47.20 -10.64 -9.14
CA THR A 575 -47.59 -11.15 -10.46
C THR A 575 -46.83 -10.38 -11.54
N GLY A 576 -45.67 -10.92 -11.90
CA GLY A 576 -44.71 -10.35 -12.84
C GLY A 576 -43.31 -10.50 -12.27
N GLY A 577 -42.39 -11.10 -13.03
CA GLY A 577 -41.04 -11.38 -12.56
C GLY A 577 -40.29 -10.10 -12.18
N ARG A 578 -39.85 -10.00 -10.91
CA ARG A 578 -39.11 -8.84 -10.39
C ARG A 578 -37.71 -8.82 -10.99
N ARG A 579 -37.16 -7.64 -11.18
CA ARG A 579 -35.83 -7.43 -11.77
C ARG A 579 -34.90 -6.83 -10.73
N PHE A 580 -33.92 -7.61 -10.31
CA PHE A 580 -32.94 -7.18 -9.31
C PHE A 580 -31.57 -7.01 -9.96
N GLY A 581 -30.92 -5.90 -9.61
CA GLY A 581 -29.51 -5.63 -9.94
C GLY A 581 -28.70 -5.64 -8.66
N PHE A 582 -27.64 -6.44 -8.58
CA PHE A 582 -26.76 -6.50 -7.41
C PHE A 582 -25.32 -6.19 -7.84
N VAL A 583 -24.72 -5.19 -7.20
CA VAL A 583 -23.31 -4.82 -7.40
C VAL A 583 -22.51 -5.41 -6.25
N GLY A 584 -21.67 -6.41 -6.56
CA GLY A 584 -21.03 -7.29 -5.60
C GLY A 584 -21.78 -8.62 -5.45
N LEU A 585 -21.04 -9.75 -5.46
CA LEU A 585 -21.61 -11.09 -5.32
C LEU A 585 -21.49 -11.66 -3.90
N GLY A 586 -20.34 -11.48 -3.25
CA GLY A 586 -20.03 -12.16 -1.98
C GLY A 586 -20.15 -13.68 -2.11
N VAL A 587 -20.88 -14.32 -1.19
CA VAL A 587 -21.22 -15.76 -1.29
C VAL A 587 -22.50 -16.04 -2.08
N GLY A 588 -23.14 -15.00 -2.64
CA GLY A 588 -24.40 -15.11 -3.36
C GLY A 588 -25.65 -14.99 -2.50
N THR A 589 -25.56 -14.51 -1.25
CA THR A 589 -26.67 -14.49 -0.28
C THR A 589 -27.94 -13.82 -0.81
N LEU A 590 -27.83 -12.71 -1.55
CA LEU A 590 -28.99 -12.02 -2.11
C LEU A 590 -29.78 -12.86 -3.13
N ALA A 591 -29.17 -13.89 -3.72
CA ALA A 591 -29.88 -14.82 -4.59
C ALA A 591 -30.92 -15.67 -3.84
N ALA A 592 -30.86 -15.75 -2.51
CA ALA A 592 -31.85 -16.41 -1.65
C ALA A 592 -33.23 -15.73 -1.71
N TYR A 593 -33.28 -14.43 -2.03
CA TYR A 593 -34.54 -13.69 -2.18
C TYR A 593 -35.26 -13.94 -3.53
N GLY A 594 -34.59 -14.65 -4.45
CA GLY A 594 -35.09 -14.95 -5.78
C GLY A 594 -36.28 -15.92 -5.75
N ARG A 595 -37.40 -15.51 -6.34
CA ARG A 595 -38.61 -16.31 -6.52
C ARG A 595 -38.73 -16.76 -7.98
N PRO A 596 -39.55 -17.79 -8.29
CA PRO A 596 -39.80 -18.19 -9.66
C PRO A 596 -40.31 -17.02 -10.52
N GLY A 597 -39.67 -16.81 -11.67
CA GLY A 597 -39.99 -15.72 -12.60
C GLY A 597 -39.16 -14.45 -12.40
N ASP A 598 -38.50 -14.27 -11.26
CA ASP A 598 -37.59 -13.14 -11.05
C ASP A 598 -36.35 -13.26 -11.95
N ARG A 599 -35.76 -12.11 -12.27
CA ARG A 599 -34.49 -11.98 -12.98
C ARG A 599 -33.50 -11.24 -12.10
N ILE A 600 -32.38 -11.88 -11.81
CA ILE A 600 -31.31 -11.31 -10.99
C ILE A 600 -30.10 -11.08 -11.88
N ARG A 601 -29.59 -9.85 -11.93
CA ARG A 601 -28.34 -9.51 -12.61
C ARG A 601 -27.31 -9.09 -11.57
N ILE A 602 -26.22 -9.85 -11.47
CA ILE A 602 -25.14 -9.60 -10.49
C ILE A 602 -23.90 -9.14 -11.23
N TYR A 603 -23.33 -8.01 -10.81
CA TYR A 603 -22.06 -7.49 -11.32
C TYR A 603 -20.95 -7.80 -10.31
N GLU A 604 -19.94 -8.57 -10.72
CA GLU A 604 -18.83 -8.99 -9.86
C GLU A 604 -17.49 -8.75 -10.55
N ILE A 605 -16.63 -7.96 -9.92
CA ILE A 605 -15.34 -7.57 -10.52
C ILE A 605 -14.27 -8.65 -10.36
N ASN A 606 -14.37 -9.48 -9.30
CA ASN A 606 -13.39 -10.49 -8.94
C ASN A 606 -13.85 -11.90 -9.38
N PRO A 607 -13.23 -12.49 -10.42
CA PRO A 607 -13.61 -13.81 -10.91
C PRO A 607 -13.39 -14.94 -9.87
N ALA A 608 -12.51 -14.75 -8.89
CA ALA A 608 -12.31 -15.73 -7.82
C ALA A 608 -13.50 -15.76 -6.84
N VAL A 609 -14.21 -14.65 -6.62
CA VAL A 609 -15.45 -14.63 -5.81
C VAL A 609 -16.52 -15.47 -6.50
N LEU A 610 -16.68 -15.31 -7.81
CA LEU A 610 -17.63 -16.13 -8.59
C LEU A 610 -17.31 -17.63 -8.51
N ARG A 611 -16.04 -18.02 -8.66
CA ARG A 611 -15.62 -19.42 -8.54
C ARG A 611 -16.00 -19.99 -7.18
N LEU A 612 -15.64 -19.29 -6.10
CA LEU A 612 -15.91 -19.72 -4.73
C LEU A 612 -17.42 -19.78 -4.44
N ALA A 613 -18.19 -18.77 -4.87
CA ALA A 613 -19.65 -18.73 -4.70
C ALA A 613 -20.38 -19.90 -5.38
N ARG A 614 -19.83 -20.45 -6.48
CA ARG A 614 -20.40 -21.62 -7.18
C ARG A 614 -19.93 -22.95 -6.61
N GLU A 615 -18.68 -23.03 -6.15
CA GLU A 615 -18.03 -24.30 -5.76
C GLU A 615 -18.10 -24.59 -4.25
N ARG A 616 -18.29 -23.57 -3.41
CA ARG A 616 -18.27 -23.70 -1.93
C ARG A 616 -19.58 -23.30 -1.27
N PHE A 617 -20.44 -22.59 -2.00
CA PHE A 617 -21.72 -22.10 -1.50
C PHE A 617 -22.86 -22.56 -2.42
N THR A 618 -24.08 -22.64 -1.89
CA THR A 618 -25.24 -23.18 -2.62
C THR A 618 -26.27 -22.13 -2.99
N PHE A 619 -26.16 -20.88 -2.52
CA PHE A 619 -27.17 -19.83 -2.77
C PHE A 619 -27.49 -19.65 -4.27
N LEU A 620 -26.46 -19.58 -5.12
CA LEU A 620 -26.67 -19.42 -6.57
C LEU A 620 -27.35 -20.64 -7.19
N ASN A 621 -26.99 -21.85 -6.76
CA ASN A 621 -27.54 -23.10 -7.30
C ASN A 621 -28.95 -23.39 -6.78
N GLN A 622 -29.32 -22.86 -5.61
CA GLN A 622 -30.62 -23.05 -4.98
C GLN A 622 -31.61 -21.94 -5.30
N SER A 623 -31.17 -20.82 -5.89
CA SER A 623 -32.06 -19.75 -6.29
C SER A 623 -33.03 -20.24 -7.37
N THR A 624 -34.29 -19.83 -7.24
CA THR A 624 -35.35 -20.18 -8.22
C THR A 624 -35.55 -19.11 -9.30
N ALA A 625 -34.77 -18.02 -9.23
CA ALA A 625 -34.76 -16.92 -10.20
C ALA A 625 -33.81 -17.19 -11.38
N ASP A 626 -33.98 -16.46 -12.50
CA ASP A 626 -33.00 -16.40 -13.59
C ASP A 626 -31.83 -15.51 -13.16
N VAL A 627 -30.74 -16.13 -12.70
CA VAL A 627 -29.53 -15.43 -12.23
C VAL A 627 -28.49 -15.31 -13.35
N LYS A 628 -28.20 -14.08 -13.77
CA LYS A 628 -27.13 -13.74 -14.73
C LYS A 628 -26.02 -12.97 -14.04
N ILE A 629 -24.78 -13.42 -14.24
CA ILE A 629 -23.60 -12.81 -13.62
C ILE A 629 -22.77 -12.14 -14.72
N VAL A 630 -22.44 -10.87 -14.51
CA VAL A 630 -21.59 -10.05 -15.38
C VAL A 630 -20.26 -9.87 -14.67
N LEU A 631 -19.19 -10.38 -15.25
CA LEU A 631 -17.84 -10.18 -14.72
C LEU A 631 -17.31 -8.80 -15.16
N GLY A 632 -16.83 -8.01 -14.21
CA GLY A 632 -16.26 -6.67 -14.48
C GLY A 632 -16.69 -5.62 -13.47
N ASP A 633 -16.19 -4.40 -13.64
CA ASP A 633 -16.66 -3.26 -12.85
C ASP A 633 -18.12 -2.97 -13.17
N ALA A 634 -18.94 -2.82 -12.13
CA ALA A 634 -20.38 -2.69 -12.27
C ALA A 634 -20.79 -1.39 -12.99
N ARG A 635 -20.13 -0.27 -12.68
CA ARG A 635 -20.42 1.00 -13.33
C ARG A 635 -20.04 0.95 -14.80
N LEU A 636 -18.85 0.46 -15.13
CA LEU A 636 -18.41 0.34 -16.52
C LEU A 636 -19.32 -0.60 -17.32
N SER A 637 -19.77 -1.70 -16.72
CA SER A 637 -20.71 -2.64 -17.35
C SER A 637 -22.07 -1.99 -17.63
N MET A 638 -22.60 -1.21 -16.68
CA MET A 638 -23.85 -0.47 -16.88
C MET A 638 -23.70 0.67 -17.91
N GLU A 639 -22.56 1.37 -17.93
CA GLU A 639 -22.25 2.35 -18.99
C GLU A 639 -22.26 1.69 -20.39
N ASP A 640 -21.64 0.52 -20.52
CA ASP A 640 -21.62 -0.26 -21.76
C ASP A 640 -23.02 -0.75 -22.17
N GLU A 641 -23.81 -1.25 -21.21
CA GLU A 641 -25.20 -1.66 -21.45
C GLU A 641 -26.07 -0.49 -21.96
N LEU A 642 -25.89 0.72 -21.43
CA LEU A 642 -26.59 1.92 -21.93
C LEU A 642 -26.09 2.34 -23.31
N ALA A 643 -24.79 2.23 -23.58
CA ALA A 643 -24.23 2.54 -24.89
C ALA A 643 -24.79 1.62 -26.00
N HIS A 644 -25.18 0.39 -25.63
CA HIS A 644 -25.83 -0.58 -26.51
C HIS A 644 -27.37 -0.59 -26.40
N ASP A 645 -27.98 0.47 -25.85
CA ASP A 645 -29.44 0.64 -25.70
C ASP A 645 -30.14 -0.52 -24.96
N ALA A 646 -29.49 -1.05 -23.92
CA ALA A 646 -29.96 -2.19 -23.13
C ALA A 646 -30.18 -1.86 -21.63
N PRO A 647 -31.02 -0.86 -21.28
CA PRO A 647 -31.33 -0.58 -19.87
C PRO A 647 -32.05 -1.75 -19.21
N GLN A 648 -31.67 -2.08 -17.97
CA GLN A 648 -32.12 -3.31 -17.31
C GLN A 648 -33.52 -3.22 -16.66
N GLN A 649 -33.97 -2.00 -16.35
CA GLN A 649 -35.27 -1.72 -15.71
C GLN A 649 -35.40 -2.43 -14.35
N PHE A 650 -34.47 -2.16 -13.44
CA PHE A 650 -34.45 -2.74 -12.09
C PHE A 650 -35.57 -2.20 -11.21
N ASP A 651 -36.22 -3.12 -10.48
CA ASP A 651 -37.09 -2.82 -9.34
C ASP A 651 -36.25 -2.47 -8.11
N VAL A 652 -35.15 -3.19 -7.91
CA VAL A 652 -34.16 -2.92 -6.85
C VAL A 652 -32.76 -3.02 -7.43
N LEU A 653 -31.94 -1.99 -7.23
CA LEU A 653 -30.51 -2.00 -7.50
C LEU A 653 -29.75 -1.88 -6.17
N ALA A 654 -29.10 -2.94 -5.73
CA ALA A 654 -28.29 -2.96 -4.51
C ALA A 654 -26.81 -2.68 -4.82
N LEU A 655 -26.21 -1.75 -4.08
CA LEU A 655 -24.79 -1.39 -4.16
C LEU A 655 -24.05 -1.91 -2.93
N ASP A 656 -23.30 -3.00 -3.11
CA ASP A 656 -22.55 -3.71 -2.07
C ASP A 656 -21.16 -4.19 -2.58
N ALA A 657 -20.48 -3.32 -3.33
CA ALA A 657 -19.12 -3.59 -3.80
C ALA A 657 -18.10 -3.09 -2.77
N PHE A 658 -17.72 -3.96 -1.83
CA PHE A 658 -16.67 -3.65 -0.85
C PHE A 658 -15.33 -4.29 -1.26
N SER A 659 -14.28 -3.47 -1.31
CA SER A 659 -12.90 -3.96 -1.29
C SER A 659 -12.41 -3.91 0.16
N SER A 660 -12.56 -5.03 0.88
CA SER A 660 -12.40 -5.09 2.34
C SER A 660 -13.42 -4.17 3.05
N ASP A 661 -13.01 -3.17 3.82
CA ASP A 661 -13.90 -2.26 4.57
C ASP A 661 -14.13 -0.92 3.84
N ALA A 662 -13.89 -0.81 2.53
CA ALA A 662 -14.07 0.45 1.78
C ALA A 662 -14.92 0.26 0.51
N ILE A 663 -15.86 1.18 0.29
CA ILE A 663 -16.64 1.28 -0.96
C ILE A 663 -15.81 2.07 -1.98
N PRO A 664 -15.61 1.56 -3.22
CA PRO A 664 -14.96 2.31 -4.27
C PRO A 664 -15.67 3.63 -4.56
N ILE A 665 -14.92 4.73 -4.43
CA ILE A 665 -15.43 6.11 -4.55
C ILE A 665 -16.23 6.33 -5.84
N HIS A 666 -15.78 5.73 -6.94
CA HIS A 666 -16.36 5.92 -8.27
C HIS A 666 -17.76 5.33 -8.43
N LEU A 667 -18.23 4.53 -7.46
CA LEU A 667 -19.59 4.00 -7.43
C LEU A 667 -20.57 4.93 -6.73
N LEU A 668 -20.08 5.97 -6.03
CA LEU A 668 -20.89 6.93 -5.27
C LEU A 668 -20.75 8.36 -5.80
N THR A 669 -20.27 8.54 -7.03
CA THR A 669 -20.25 9.84 -7.69
C THR A 669 -21.61 10.16 -8.33
N GLU A 670 -21.85 11.44 -8.61
CA GLU A 670 -23.04 11.85 -9.35
C GLU A 670 -23.14 11.17 -10.72
N GLU A 671 -22.03 11.08 -11.44
CA GLU A 671 -21.98 10.43 -12.74
C GLU A 671 -22.39 8.95 -12.65
N ALA A 672 -21.97 8.25 -11.60
CA ALA A 672 -22.39 6.87 -11.34
C ALA A 672 -23.88 6.78 -11.00
N ALA A 673 -24.39 7.65 -10.13
CA ALA A 673 -25.81 7.71 -9.78
C ALA A 673 -26.69 7.99 -11.02
N ALA A 674 -26.24 8.84 -11.94
CA ALA A 674 -26.93 9.09 -13.20
C ALA A 674 -27.05 7.84 -14.07
N VAL A 675 -26.03 6.98 -14.10
CA VAL A 675 -26.06 5.68 -14.79
C VAL A 675 -27.08 4.77 -14.12
N TYR A 676 -27.03 4.61 -12.80
CA TYR A 676 -27.95 3.76 -12.04
C TYR A 676 -29.42 4.15 -12.27
N LEU A 677 -29.69 5.45 -12.24
CA LEU A 677 -31.03 6.01 -12.46
C LEU A 677 -31.60 5.75 -13.87
N LYS A 678 -30.76 5.47 -14.86
CA LYS A 678 -31.19 5.05 -16.22
C LYS A 678 -31.50 3.56 -16.30
N HIS A 679 -30.89 2.76 -15.43
CA HIS A 679 -31.22 1.33 -15.28
C HIS A 679 -32.43 1.09 -14.37
N LEU A 680 -32.80 2.04 -13.52
CA LEU A 680 -33.88 1.92 -12.53
C LEU A 680 -35.25 2.27 -13.13
N LYS A 681 -36.28 1.50 -12.76
CA LYS A 681 -37.68 1.86 -13.03
C LYS A 681 -38.07 3.18 -12.32
N PRO A 682 -39.14 3.86 -12.77
CA PRO A 682 -39.63 5.08 -12.10
C PRO A 682 -39.92 4.89 -10.61
N ASP A 683 -40.45 3.74 -10.21
CA ASP A 683 -40.80 3.38 -8.84
C ASP A 683 -39.77 2.45 -8.17
N GLY A 684 -38.60 2.27 -8.79
CA GLY A 684 -37.56 1.39 -8.28
C GLY A 684 -36.80 1.96 -7.07
N ILE A 685 -36.04 1.11 -6.39
CA ILE A 685 -35.23 1.45 -5.22
C ILE A 685 -33.74 1.24 -5.53
N ILE A 686 -32.90 2.22 -5.21
CA ILE A 686 -31.46 2.03 -5.09
C ILE A 686 -31.15 1.79 -3.62
N ALA A 687 -30.58 0.66 -3.27
CA ALA A 687 -30.17 0.33 -1.91
C ALA A 687 -28.65 0.41 -1.81
N VAL A 688 -28.12 1.32 -1.01
CA VAL A 688 -26.67 1.52 -0.83
C VAL A 688 -26.26 1.04 0.55
N HIS A 689 -25.41 0.03 0.60
CA HIS A 689 -24.85 -0.44 1.87
C HIS A 689 -23.78 0.58 2.32
N ILE A 690 -23.94 1.19 3.50
CA ILE A 690 -23.01 2.23 3.99
C ILE A 690 -22.33 1.84 5.32
N SER A 691 -22.45 0.59 5.73
CA SER A 691 -21.76 0.08 6.92
C SER A 691 -20.25 0.20 6.75
N ASN A 692 -19.62 0.96 7.62
CA ASN A 692 -18.19 1.19 7.55
C ASN A 692 -17.64 1.51 8.96
N ARG A 693 -16.46 0.99 9.28
CA ARG A 693 -15.84 1.23 10.59
C ARG A 693 -15.17 2.60 10.67
N TYR A 694 -14.71 3.13 9.54
CA TYR A 694 -13.81 4.29 9.47
C TYR A 694 -14.38 5.49 8.73
N LEU A 695 -15.35 5.27 7.86
CA LEU A 695 -15.94 6.30 7.01
C LEU A 695 -17.42 6.52 7.39
N ASP A 696 -17.87 7.76 7.36
CA ASP A 696 -19.28 8.11 7.38
C ASP A 696 -19.75 8.44 5.96
N LEU A 697 -20.35 7.45 5.29
CA LEU A 697 -20.80 7.58 3.91
C LEU A 697 -22.20 8.19 3.78
N ARG A 698 -22.94 8.34 4.88
CA ARG A 698 -24.29 8.91 4.87
C ARG A 698 -24.35 10.30 4.23
N PRO A 699 -23.44 11.26 4.55
CA PRO A 699 -23.45 12.60 3.94
C PRO A 699 -23.20 12.60 2.42
N VAL A 700 -22.56 11.55 1.89
CA VAL A 700 -22.32 11.39 0.45
C VAL A 700 -23.60 10.92 -0.24
N VAL A 701 -24.27 9.91 0.33
CA VAL A 701 -25.53 9.39 -0.22
C VAL A 701 -26.65 10.43 -0.10
N GLU A 702 -26.70 11.20 0.98
CA GLU A 702 -27.62 12.34 1.13
C GLU A 702 -27.38 13.42 0.07
N ALA A 703 -26.11 13.70 -0.29
CA ALA A 703 -25.80 14.63 -1.38
C ALA A 703 -26.33 14.12 -2.73
N LEU A 704 -26.24 12.81 -3.00
CA LEU A 704 -26.81 12.20 -4.21
C LEU A 704 -28.34 12.31 -4.22
N ALA A 705 -28.99 12.04 -3.08
CA ALA A 705 -30.43 12.17 -2.94
C ALA A 705 -30.90 13.60 -3.24
N GLN A 706 -30.23 14.60 -2.67
CA GLN A 706 -30.53 16.01 -2.93
C GLN A 706 -30.29 16.40 -4.39
N ARG A 707 -29.18 15.96 -4.99
CA ARG A 707 -28.82 16.27 -6.38
C ARG A 707 -29.86 15.81 -7.38
N TYR A 708 -30.39 14.59 -7.19
CA TYR A 708 -31.33 13.94 -8.08
C TYR A 708 -32.79 13.99 -7.59
N GLN A 709 -33.06 14.76 -6.53
CA GLN A 709 -34.39 14.91 -5.92
C GLN A 709 -35.03 13.56 -5.56
N LEU A 710 -34.23 12.66 -4.98
CA LEU A 710 -34.67 11.35 -4.52
C LEU A 710 -35.11 11.42 -3.06
N HIS A 711 -36.10 10.62 -2.71
CA HIS A 711 -36.47 10.35 -1.34
C HIS A 711 -35.48 9.34 -0.75
N LEU A 712 -35.12 9.53 0.52
CA LEU A 712 -34.12 8.74 1.23
C LEU A 712 -34.71 8.18 2.52
N ALA A 713 -34.51 6.89 2.77
CA ALA A 713 -34.68 6.25 4.07
C ALA A 713 -33.36 5.59 4.48
N THR A 714 -32.88 5.83 5.70
CA THR A 714 -31.70 5.15 6.24
C THR A 714 -32.17 4.12 7.25
N ILE A 715 -31.71 2.88 7.15
CA ILE A 715 -32.16 1.77 7.99
C ILE A 715 -30.93 1.10 8.60
N SER A 716 -30.76 1.25 9.92
CA SER A 716 -29.72 0.57 10.68
C SER A 716 -30.29 -0.64 11.42
N ASP A 717 -29.88 -1.85 11.03
CA ASP A 717 -30.27 -3.08 11.69
C ASP A 717 -29.18 -3.51 12.70
N ASN A 718 -29.61 -3.71 13.95
CA ASN A 718 -28.81 -4.24 15.04
C ASN A 718 -29.43 -5.58 15.48
N PRO A 719 -28.90 -6.71 15.00
CA PRO A 719 -29.42 -8.03 15.34
C PRO A 719 -29.44 -8.28 16.87
N LYS A 720 -30.44 -9.05 17.33
CA LYS A 720 -30.60 -9.37 18.75
C LYS A 720 -29.52 -10.34 19.24
N ASP A 721 -29.24 -10.31 20.55
CA ASP A 721 -28.40 -11.31 21.20
C ASP A 721 -28.96 -12.73 20.95
N GLY A 722 -28.21 -13.55 20.21
CA GLY A 722 -28.60 -14.90 19.77
C GLY A 722 -28.55 -15.11 18.26
N ASP A 723 -28.75 -14.06 17.46
CA ASP A 723 -28.70 -14.11 15.99
C ASP A 723 -27.28 -13.85 15.47
N TRP A 724 -26.30 -14.61 15.99
CA TRP A 724 -24.87 -14.39 15.71
C TRP A 724 -24.48 -14.47 14.22
N TRP A 725 -25.34 -15.08 13.38
CA TRP A 725 -25.16 -15.17 11.93
C TRP A 725 -25.58 -13.89 11.19
N LEU A 726 -26.28 -12.97 11.85
CA LEU A 726 -26.63 -11.64 11.32
C LEU A 726 -25.65 -10.60 11.87
N TYR A 727 -25.22 -9.69 11.00
CA TYR A 727 -24.27 -8.62 11.35
C TYR A 727 -24.97 -7.28 11.33
N ARG A 728 -24.51 -6.38 12.22
CA ARG A 728 -24.94 -4.98 12.20
C ARG A 728 -24.74 -4.39 10.81
N THR A 729 -25.76 -3.69 10.32
CA THR A 729 -25.72 -3.07 8.99
C THR A 729 -26.47 -1.75 8.96
N THR A 730 -26.05 -0.85 8.09
CA THR A 730 -26.76 0.38 7.76
C THR A 730 -26.88 0.48 6.24
N TRP A 731 -28.12 0.61 5.76
CA TRP A 731 -28.45 0.79 4.35
C TRP A 731 -29.16 2.11 4.12
N CYS A 732 -28.80 2.81 3.05
CA CYS A 732 -29.55 3.96 2.55
C CYS A 732 -30.38 3.53 1.33
N LEU A 733 -31.69 3.70 1.41
CA LEU A 733 -32.63 3.40 0.34
C LEU A 733 -33.06 4.70 -0.35
N LEU A 734 -32.92 4.76 -1.68
CA LEU A 734 -33.27 5.91 -2.49
C LEU A 734 -34.35 5.55 -3.52
N SER A 735 -35.35 6.41 -3.71
CA SER A 735 -36.35 6.26 -4.77
C SER A 735 -36.82 7.60 -5.30
N ARG A 736 -37.31 7.63 -6.55
CA ARG A 736 -38.02 8.78 -7.11
C ARG A 736 -39.46 8.86 -6.59
N ASP A 737 -40.02 7.73 -6.16
CA ASP A 737 -41.39 7.67 -5.67
C ASP A 737 -41.43 7.92 -4.15
N PRO A 738 -42.03 9.04 -3.69
CA PRO A 738 -42.18 9.33 -2.25
C PRO A 738 -42.99 8.29 -1.51
N LEU A 739 -43.92 7.61 -2.19
CA LEU A 739 -44.81 6.65 -1.55
C LEU A 739 -44.12 5.31 -1.27
N LYS A 740 -42.95 5.07 -1.86
CA LYS A 740 -42.23 3.79 -1.69
C LYS A 740 -41.86 3.49 -0.24
N PHE A 741 -41.55 4.54 0.53
CA PHE A 741 -41.17 4.42 1.94
C PHE A 741 -42.34 4.70 2.89
N ALA A 742 -43.57 4.87 2.39
CA ALA A 742 -44.74 5.13 3.24
C ALA A 742 -45.29 3.88 3.94
N HIS A 743 -44.86 2.68 3.54
CA HIS A 743 -45.24 1.43 4.19
C HIS A 743 -44.71 1.39 5.65
N GLU A 744 -45.49 0.79 6.55
CA GLU A 744 -45.22 0.74 8.00
C GLU A 744 -43.84 0.13 8.30
N ASP A 745 -43.49 -1.00 7.67
CA ASP A 745 -42.17 -1.64 7.80
C ASP A 745 -40.98 -0.69 7.54
N PHE A 746 -41.09 0.23 6.57
CA PHE A 746 -40.04 1.22 6.32
C PHE A 746 -40.03 2.34 7.35
N GLN A 747 -41.22 2.78 7.80
CA GLN A 747 -41.34 3.84 8.81
C GLN A 747 -40.84 3.39 10.18
N GLU A 748 -41.12 2.14 10.56
CA GLU A 748 -40.68 1.57 11.84
C GLU A 748 -39.17 1.29 11.86
N ALA A 749 -38.60 0.91 10.71
CA ALA A 749 -37.17 0.59 10.59
C ALA A 749 -36.28 1.80 10.27
N ALA A 750 -36.85 2.92 9.82
CA ALA A 750 -36.09 4.10 9.43
C ALA A 750 -35.44 4.77 10.65
N ASP A 751 -34.14 5.02 10.54
CA ASP A 751 -33.39 5.88 11.45
C ASP A 751 -33.95 7.31 11.38
N GLU A 752 -33.81 8.05 12.49
CA GLU A 752 -34.17 9.47 12.48
C GLU A 752 -33.42 10.21 11.35
N PRO A 753 -34.10 11.16 10.67
CA PRO A 753 -33.44 12.02 9.70
C PRO A 753 -32.23 12.69 10.34
N ALA A 754 -31.14 12.80 9.58
CA ALA A 754 -29.97 13.52 10.05
C ALA A 754 -30.37 14.96 10.40
N ASP A 755 -29.74 15.52 11.44
CA ASP A 755 -29.97 16.92 11.80
C ASP A 755 -29.80 17.81 10.55
N LYS A 756 -30.64 18.83 10.38
CA LYS A 756 -30.61 19.72 9.19
C LYS A 756 -29.28 20.48 9.04
N THR A 757 -28.43 20.42 10.05
CA THR A 757 -27.07 20.96 10.08
C THR A 757 -26.02 20.01 9.49
N ALA A 758 -26.38 18.76 9.17
CA ALA A 758 -25.47 17.76 8.60
C ALA A 758 -24.94 18.23 7.25
N LYS A 759 -23.62 18.35 7.15
CA LYS A 759 -22.92 18.85 5.97
C LYS A 759 -22.87 17.76 4.91
N THR A 760 -23.70 17.86 3.87
CA THR A 760 -23.62 16.96 2.71
C THR A 760 -22.29 17.10 1.98
N ILE A 761 -21.73 15.98 1.51
CA ILE A 761 -20.44 15.95 0.82
C ILE A 761 -20.64 15.45 -0.60
N ARG A 762 -20.51 16.37 -1.55
CA ARG A 762 -20.71 16.10 -2.97
C ARG A 762 -19.48 15.42 -3.56
N TRP A 763 -19.67 14.24 -4.16
CA TRP A 763 -18.64 13.54 -4.93
C TRP A 763 -18.98 13.53 -6.42
N THR A 764 -18.03 13.96 -7.23
CA THR A 764 -18.05 13.83 -8.68
C THR A 764 -16.81 13.07 -9.12
N ASP A 765 -16.80 12.59 -10.37
CA ASP A 765 -15.61 11.96 -10.92
C ASP A 765 -14.37 12.87 -10.82
N ASP A 766 -14.53 14.17 -11.08
CA ASP A 766 -13.44 15.15 -11.01
C ASP A 766 -13.08 15.58 -9.57
N ARG A 767 -13.99 15.39 -8.61
CA ARG A 767 -13.80 15.80 -7.21
C ARG A 767 -14.45 14.83 -6.24
N ALA A 768 -13.63 13.98 -5.65
CA ALA A 768 -13.99 13.17 -4.49
C ALA A 768 -12.80 13.09 -3.54
N SER A 769 -13.07 13.23 -2.23
CA SER A 769 -12.07 13.14 -1.18
C SER A 769 -12.67 12.45 0.04
N LEU A 770 -11.89 11.54 0.63
CA LEU A 770 -12.27 10.81 1.83
C LEU A 770 -12.07 11.63 3.11
N ALA A 771 -11.27 12.70 3.07
CA ALA A 771 -10.91 13.47 4.27
C ALA A 771 -12.13 14.06 4.99
N GLY A 772 -13.18 14.43 4.24
CA GLY A 772 -14.40 15.01 4.80
C GLY A 772 -15.34 14.01 5.47
N ILE A 773 -15.10 12.70 5.31
CA ILE A 773 -15.98 11.63 5.79
C ILE A 773 -15.25 10.65 6.74
N LEU A 774 -14.06 10.97 7.21
CA LEU A 774 -13.38 10.17 8.23
C LEU A 774 -14.09 10.35 9.58
N ARG A 775 -14.31 9.24 10.29
CA ARG A 775 -14.92 9.22 11.64
C ARG A 775 -13.97 9.67 12.74
#